data_AF-A0A0D2CS34-F1
#
_entry.id   AF-A0A0D2CS34-F1
#
_cell.length_a   1.000
_cell.length_b   1.000
_cell.length_c   1.000
_cell.angle_alpha   90.00
_cell.angle_beta   90.00
_cell.angle_gamma   90.00
#
_symmetry.space_group_name_H-M   'P 1'
#
loop_
_entity.id
_entity.type
_entity.pdbx_description
1 polymer ?
#
loop_
_entity_poly.entity_id
_entity_poly.type
_entity_poly.pdbx_seq_one_letter_code
_entity_poly.pdbx_strand_id
1 'polypeptide(L)'
;MWLYSGASKRSANPKSSSSRHHRTPSSSSSSSNTPPPRQTSPSSALAEVLRKNPFRSGSKESLPADSPGDEDPSVPLNKDLRVLADFFPDVKVEVLRELLLRFDGDSRLPIATEQLYKYKAEWAKGRLNVPPRSLDEPLPPDELFRTKEYKDAVRRTVGREFSALGKSAVDAVLAEVNFSYTSARPTLQELTSRSWKATLANLLKKKRSQAEPPSMLLDRTKADPGGPRLITTGSRDLDRELSSLFSLPAQSSRRPRDQEASDLELAQALNQKEAEEAGALFECQVCYNDVTFEDASFCTQSNHIICLDCVRHTLHEALFGQGWAKSIDVERGTLRCLAADDCDGHIHQDLLIRALRRSDKSSAETWKKFEDRLAEHNLQHSALPLVRCPYCSYAEVEQIYDPDTVTSTITWHVRKPTTSVHTILCILLLELLPATIVLLLPFFLIFPHYFITLFYTSLAHLAVKTSTTRFQCRNPSCLRKSCLKCQKAWHDPHVCHEPLILSLRTTVEAARTAAIKRTCPRCGTSFVKTSGCNKLTCVCGYSMCYLCRKNIGKAGANNEGGEGYRHFCEHFRPIPGQKCQECDKCDLYRAEDEDLMVRRAGEEAERVWREKEGMVGVKGLEDAVGNVAGEDTVWKRFNEGRWTVQGVLDWVVERAVVVAVE
;
A
#
# COMPACT_ATOMS: atom_id res chain seq x y z
N MET A 1 26.50 22.61 3.39
CA MET A 1 26.74 24.04 3.72
C MET A 1 27.26 24.70 2.46
N TRP A 2 26.52 25.66 1.88
CA TRP A 2 26.88 26.43 0.67
C TRP A 2 27.05 25.63 -0.65
N LEU A 3 26.98 26.22 -1.85
CA LEU A 3 25.95 27.12 -2.44
C LEU A 3 26.32 27.38 -3.93
N TYR A 4 25.34 27.35 -4.85
CA TYR A 4 25.31 28.13 -6.11
C TYR A 4 26.38 27.81 -7.21
N SER A 5 26.29 28.29 -8.47
CA SER A 5 25.15 28.65 -9.36
C SER A 5 25.63 28.99 -10.79
N GLY A 6 24.69 29.08 -11.76
CA GLY A 6 24.84 29.88 -12.99
C GLY A 6 25.02 29.06 -14.28
N ALA A 7 24.12 28.99 -15.27
CA ALA A 7 22.93 29.75 -15.69
C ALA A 7 23.17 31.04 -16.53
N SER A 8 22.95 30.95 -17.84
CA SER A 8 22.69 32.06 -18.79
C SER A 8 22.34 31.54 -20.20
N LYS A 9 21.61 32.25 -21.09
CA LYS A 9 20.58 33.32 -20.97
C LYS A 9 20.02 33.65 -22.36
N ARG A 10 18.70 33.91 -22.49
CA ARG A 10 18.04 34.85 -23.44
C ARG A 10 16.58 34.99 -22.97
N SER A 11 15.98 36.13 -22.58
CA SER A 11 16.17 37.58 -22.86
C SER A 11 15.56 38.03 -24.19
N ALA A 12 14.73 39.09 -24.29
CA ALA A 12 14.00 39.85 -23.25
C ALA A 12 12.88 40.74 -23.89
N ASN A 13 12.05 41.37 -23.04
CA ASN A 13 11.08 42.42 -23.36
C ASN A 13 11.67 43.82 -22.99
N PRO A 14 11.33 44.92 -23.69
CA PRO A 14 11.42 46.27 -23.10
C PRO A 14 10.18 47.17 -23.31
N LYS A 15 10.15 48.29 -22.55
CA LYS A 15 9.09 49.33 -22.55
C LYS A 15 9.67 50.73 -22.82
N SER A 16 8.85 51.68 -23.29
CA SER A 16 8.88 53.14 -23.00
C SER A 16 7.59 53.78 -23.57
N SER A 17 7.06 54.96 -23.20
CA SER A 17 7.45 56.14 -22.37
C SER A 17 6.15 56.81 -21.84
N SER A 18 5.96 57.26 -20.58
CA SER A 18 6.24 58.60 -20.00
C SER A 18 5.98 59.82 -20.91
N SER A 19 5.35 60.96 -20.53
CA SER A 19 4.63 61.44 -19.30
C SER A 19 3.86 62.77 -19.67
N ARG A 20 3.33 63.73 -18.85
CA ARG A 20 3.41 64.11 -17.40
C ARG A 20 2.36 65.22 -17.00
N HIS A 21 1.69 65.13 -15.83
CA HIS A 21 0.91 66.22 -15.13
C HIS A 21 -0.30 66.88 -15.88
N HIS A 22 -1.23 67.70 -15.34
CA HIS A 22 -1.50 68.27 -13.98
C HIS A 22 -3.04 68.55 -13.74
N ARG A 23 -3.47 68.53 -12.47
CA ARG A 23 -4.60 69.20 -11.73
C ARG A 23 -5.96 69.62 -12.40
N THR A 24 -7.02 69.35 -11.60
CA THR A 24 -8.35 70.01 -11.40
C THR A 24 -8.46 71.53 -11.69
N PRO A 25 -9.66 72.11 -12.02
CA PRO A 25 -10.91 71.95 -11.23
C PRO A 25 -12.27 71.99 -11.98
N SER A 26 -13.34 72.13 -11.20
CA SER A 26 -14.78 72.14 -11.52
C SER A 26 -15.34 73.47 -12.04
N SER A 27 -16.46 73.41 -12.79
CA SER A 27 -17.65 74.26 -12.50
C SER A 27 -18.93 73.78 -13.22
N SER A 28 -20.07 74.31 -12.75
CA SER A 28 -21.38 74.42 -13.41
C SER A 28 -21.31 75.22 -14.74
N SER A 29 -22.35 75.34 -15.58
CA SER A 29 -23.79 75.37 -15.28
C SER A 29 -24.74 74.97 -16.42
N SER A 30 -26.01 74.80 -16.03
CA SER A 30 -27.23 74.59 -16.81
C SER A 30 -27.49 75.53 -17.98
N SER A 31 -28.16 75.00 -19.01
CA SER A 31 -29.40 75.60 -19.54
C SER A 31 -30.31 74.53 -20.16
N SER A 32 -31.62 74.77 -20.12
CA SER A 32 -32.67 73.85 -20.60
C SER A 32 -33.24 74.30 -21.94
N ASN A 33 -33.63 73.36 -22.80
CA ASN A 33 -34.83 73.50 -23.66
C ASN A 33 -35.20 72.17 -24.33
N THR A 34 -36.51 71.90 -24.45
CA THR A 34 -37.09 70.80 -25.23
C THR A 34 -37.86 71.42 -26.40
N PRO A 35 -37.82 70.84 -27.61
CA PRO A 35 -39.06 70.34 -28.22
C PRO A 35 -38.82 69.06 -29.07
N PRO A 36 -39.67 68.68 -30.04
CA PRO A 36 -40.78 67.73 -29.88
C PRO A 36 -40.52 66.37 -30.60
N PRO A 37 -41.38 65.35 -30.43
CA PRO A 37 -41.02 63.96 -30.75
C PRO A 37 -41.14 63.58 -32.23
N ARG A 38 -40.40 62.54 -32.64
CA ARG A 38 -40.65 61.78 -33.88
C ARG A 38 -40.64 60.27 -33.60
N GLN A 39 -41.45 59.53 -34.36
CA GLN A 39 -41.86 58.15 -34.07
C GLN A 39 -40.72 57.12 -34.26
N THR A 40 -40.75 56.05 -33.47
CA THR A 40 -39.75 54.97 -33.46
C THR A 40 -40.27 53.68 -34.10
N SER A 41 -39.41 53.01 -34.88
CA SER A 41 -39.71 51.72 -35.52
C SER A 41 -39.62 50.54 -34.53
N PRO A 42 -40.39 49.44 -34.72
CA PRO A 42 -40.51 48.36 -33.72
C PRO A 42 -39.19 47.69 -33.30
N SER A 43 -38.17 47.70 -34.17
CA SER A 43 -36.83 47.19 -33.85
C SER A 43 -36.17 47.87 -32.64
N SER A 44 -36.53 49.12 -32.31
CA SER A 44 -35.97 49.80 -31.12
C SER A 44 -36.52 49.22 -29.81
N ALA A 45 -37.76 48.72 -29.79
CA ALA A 45 -38.35 48.13 -28.58
C ALA A 45 -37.63 46.83 -28.19
N LEU A 46 -37.39 45.93 -29.16
CA LEU A 46 -36.61 44.71 -28.94
C LEU A 46 -35.16 45.04 -28.54
N ALA A 47 -34.53 46.01 -29.21
CA ALA A 47 -33.16 46.44 -28.87
C ALA A 47 -33.04 47.04 -27.46
N GLU A 48 -34.11 47.63 -26.91
CA GLU A 48 -34.14 48.16 -25.54
C GLU A 48 -34.39 47.04 -24.51
N VAL A 49 -35.29 46.10 -24.80
CA VAL A 49 -35.52 44.89 -23.97
C VAL A 49 -34.27 44.02 -23.88
N LEU A 50 -33.50 43.89 -24.96
CA LEU A 50 -32.23 43.17 -24.99
C LEU A 50 -31.04 43.96 -24.41
N ARG A 51 -31.12 45.29 -24.30
CA ARG A 51 -30.05 46.14 -23.75
C ARG A 51 -29.79 45.91 -22.26
N LYS A 52 -30.80 45.46 -21.50
CA LYS A 52 -30.68 45.10 -20.07
C LYS A 52 -29.96 43.74 -19.90
N ASN A 53 -28.62 43.80 -19.99
CA ASN A 53 -27.69 42.67 -19.84
C ASN A 53 -27.46 42.37 -18.34
N PRO A 54 -27.63 41.12 -17.84
CA PRO A 54 -27.95 40.85 -16.42
C PRO A 54 -26.76 40.91 -15.43
N PHE A 55 -25.65 41.56 -15.77
CA PHE A 55 -24.42 41.59 -14.96
C PHE A 55 -23.94 42.99 -14.53
N ARG A 56 -24.78 44.03 -14.65
CA ARG A 56 -24.52 45.35 -14.03
C ARG A 56 -25.42 45.58 -12.82
N SER A 57 -24.84 45.47 -11.63
CA SER A 57 -25.47 45.94 -10.39
C SER A 57 -25.60 47.46 -10.40
N GLY A 58 -26.83 47.97 -10.41
CA GLY A 58 -27.15 49.39 -10.32
C GLY A 58 -28.56 49.57 -9.77
N SER A 59 -28.74 50.55 -8.87
CA SER A 59 -30.01 51.00 -8.28
C SER A 59 -31.04 49.92 -7.92
N LYS A 60 -31.08 49.54 -6.64
CA LYS A 60 -32.34 49.06 -6.04
C LYS A 60 -33.36 50.20 -6.13
N GLU A 61 -34.42 50.00 -6.90
CA GLU A 61 -35.67 50.75 -6.73
C GLU A 61 -36.51 49.95 -5.72
N SER A 62 -36.81 50.52 -4.56
CA SER A 62 -37.57 49.83 -3.51
C SER A 62 -39.06 50.04 -3.71
N LEU A 63 -39.79 48.97 -4.06
CA LEU A 63 -41.24 48.95 -3.97
C LEU A 63 -41.68 49.30 -2.52
N PRO A 64 -42.69 50.17 -2.32
CA PRO A 64 -43.26 50.41 -1.01
C PRO A 64 -43.83 49.13 -0.40
N ALA A 65 -43.81 49.05 0.93
CA ALA A 65 -44.75 48.20 1.65
C ALA A 65 -46.01 49.01 1.94
N ASP A 66 -47.19 48.47 1.63
CA ASP A 66 -48.27 48.25 2.61
C ASP A 66 -49.54 47.70 1.93
N SER A 67 -49.88 46.46 2.23
CA SER A 67 -51.20 45.84 2.05
C SER A 67 -51.28 44.55 2.90
N PRO A 68 -51.97 44.55 4.05
CA PRO A 68 -52.05 43.39 4.93
C PRO A 68 -53.11 42.40 4.44
N GLY A 69 -52.85 41.75 3.30
CA GLY A 69 -53.78 40.77 2.70
C GLY A 69 -53.31 40.03 1.44
N ASP A 70 -52.26 40.50 0.76
CA ASP A 70 -51.83 39.90 -0.52
C ASP A 70 -51.07 38.57 -0.35
N GLU A 71 -51.31 37.63 -1.26
CA GLU A 71 -50.57 36.37 -1.36
C GLU A 71 -49.08 36.61 -1.69
N ASP A 72 -48.15 35.76 -1.21
CA ASP A 72 -46.72 35.87 -1.59
C ASP A 72 -46.62 35.83 -3.12
N PRO A 73 -45.96 36.82 -3.78
CA PRO A 73 -45.96 36.95 -5.24
C PRO A 73 -45.34 35.75 -5.97
N SER A 74 -44.62 34.87 -5.27
CA SER A 74 -44.23 33.57 -5.82
C SER A 74 -45.41 32.65 -6.17
N VAL A 75 -46.58 32.79 -5.54
CA VAL A 75 -47.78 31.97 -5.82
C VAL A 75 -48.31 32.19 -7.25
N PRO A 76 -48.68 33.41 -7.68
CA PRO A 76 -49.10 33.65 -9.06
C PRO A 76 -47.95 33.41 -10.06
N LEU A 77 -46.72 33.82 -9.74
CA LEU A 77 -45.56 33.55 -10.62
C LEU A 77 -45.32 32.05 -10.83
N ASN A 78 -45.58 31.20 -9.84
CA ASN A 78 -45.52 29.74 -9.98
C ASN A 78 -46.70 29.14 -10.74
N LYS A 79 -47.83 29.84 -10.84
CA LYS A 79 -48.93 29.46 -11.74
C LYS A 79 -48.53 29.73 -13.18
N ASP A 80 -48.05 30.95 -13.45
CA ASP A 80 -47.57 31.38 -14.77
C ASP A 80 -46.38 30.53 -15.26
N LEU A 81 -45.45 30.19 -14.37
CA LEU A 81 -44.27 29.37 -14.67
C LEU A 81 -44.61 27.95 -15.13
N ARG A 82 -45.61 27.31 -14.51
CA ARG A 82 -46.08 25.97 -14.92
C ARG A 82 -46.66 26.01 -16.32
N VAL A 83 -47.57 26.97 -16.58
CA VAL A 83 -48.17 27.15 -17.92
C VAL A 83 -47.09 27.35 -18.98
N LEU A 84 -46.08 28.20 -18.74
CA LEU A 84 -44.96 28.36 -19.69
C LEU A 84 -44.12 27.08 -19.86
N ALA A 85 -43.91 26.29 -18.81
CA ALA A 85 -43.17 25.03 -18.89
C ALA A 85 -43.94 23.90 -19.60
N ASP A 86 -45.27 23.96 -19.60
CA ASP A 86 -46.16 23.04 -20.33
C ASP A 86 -46.27 23.42 -21.82
N PHE A 87 -46.29 24.72 -22.15
CA PHE A 87 -46.26 25.20 -23.53
C PHE A 87 -44.86 25.13 -24.19
N PHE A 88 -43.78 25.19 -23.40
CA PHE A 88 -42.39 25.17 -23.89
C PHE A 88 -41.51 24.14 -23.15
N PRO A 89 -41.82 22.83 -23.20
CA PRO A 89 -41.11 21.79 -22.45
C PRO A 89 -39.65 21.57 -22.89
N ASP A 90 -39.26 22.10 -24.06
CA ASP A 90 -37.89 22.12 -24.57
C ASP A 90 -37.06 23.31 -24.06
N VAL A 91 -37.63 24.25 -23.29
CA VAL A 91 -36.91 25.41 -22.72
C VAL A 91 -36.63 25.16 -21.23
N LYS A 92 -35.40 25.45 -20.77
CA LYS A 92 -35.05 25.32 -19.36
C LYS A 92 -35.84 26.30 -18.48
N VAL A 93 -36.29 25.82 -17.32
CA VAL A 93 -37.15 26.57 -16.38
C VAL A 93 -36.46 27.83 -15.84
N GLU A 94 -35.13 27.87 -15.80
CA GLU A 94 -34.33 29.08 -15.53
C GLU A 94 -34.67 30.25 -16.48
N VAL A 95 -34.86 29.98 -17.78
CA VAL A 95 -35.17 30.99 -18.81
C VAL A 95 -36.59 31.52 -18.62
N LEU A 96 -37.51 30.62 -18.27
CA LEU A 96 -38.91 30.96 -18.01
C LEU A 96 -39.03 31.83 -16.74
N ARG A 97 -38.25 31.54 -15.70
CA ARG A 97 -38.12 32.40 -14.51
C ARG A 97 -37.49 33.77 -14.82
N GLU A 98 -36.43 33.82 -15.63
CA GLU A 98 -35.84 35.09 -16.09
C GLU A 98 -36.84 35.96 -16.85
N LEU A 99 -37.71 35.35 -17.67
CA LEU A 99 -38.68 36.05 -18.50
C LEU A 99 -39.85 36.61 -17.67
N LEU A 100 -40.38 35.82 -16.74
CA LEU A 100 -41.44 36.25 -15.82
C LEU A 100 -40.97 37.33 -14.82
N LEU A 101 -39.67 37.46 -14.57
CA LEU A 101 -39.08 38.55 -13.78
C LEU A 101 -38.73 39.82 -14.60
N ARG A 102 -39.02 39.84 -15.91
CA ARG A 102 -38.80 41.01 -16.79
C ARG A 102 -40.07 41.75 -17.19
N PHE A 103 -41.25 41.17 -16.94
CA PHE A 103 -42.54 41.72 -17.35
C PHE A 103 -43.49 41.81 -16.16
N ASP A 104 -43.68 43.02 -15.66
CA ASP A 104 -44.58 43.33 -14.54
C ASP A 104 -46.04 43.47 -15.00
N GLY A 105 -46.98 43.38 -14.05
CA GLY A 105 -48.43 43.52 -14.28
C GLY A 105 -49.15 42.22 -14.66
N ASP A 106 -50.42 42.33 -15.05
CA ASP A 106 -51.32 41.17 -15.23
C ASP A 106 -51.17 40.48 -16.58
N SER A 107 -50.71 41.19 -17.60
CA SER A 107 -50.47 40.65 -18.95
C SER A 107 -49.17 39.83 -19.09
N ARG A 108 -48.48 39.52 -17.99
CA ARG A 108 -47.13 38.94 -18.01
C ARG A 108 -47.06 37.59 -18.74
N LEU A 109 -48.04 36.72 -18.54
CA LEU A 109 -48.08 35.37 -19.13
C LEU A 109 -48.32 35.44 -20.66
N PRO A 110 -49.32 36.17 -21.18
CA PRO A 110 -49.44 36.44 -22.62
C PRO A 110 -48.17 37.03 -23.25
N ILE A 111 -47.57 38.06 -22.63
CA ILE A 111 -46.36 38.72 -23.15
C ILE A 111 -45.17 37.74 -23.18
N ALA A 112 -44.94 36.99 -22.09
CA ALA A 112 -43.89 35.98 -22.03
C ALA A 112 -44.08 34.88 -23.10
N THR A 113 -45.32 34.47 -23.34
CA THR A 113 -45.67 33.46 -24.35
C THR A 113 -45.39 33.98 -25.76
N GLU A 114 -45.80 35.21 -26.07
CA GLU A 114 -45.54 35.86 -27.37
C GLU A 114 -44.03 36.05 -27.63
N GLN A 115 -43.27 36.43 -26.60
CA GLN A 115 -41.82 36.63 -26.69
C GLN A 115 -41.06 35.32 -26.88
N LEU A 116 -41.47 34.22 -26.22
CA LEU A 116 -40.91 32.89 -26.47
C LEU A 116 -41.30 32.35 -27.85
N TYR A 117 -42.51 32.63 -28.33
CA TYR A 117 -42.94 32.22 -29.66
C TYR A 117 -42.17 32.96 -30.77
N LYS A 118 -41.95 34.27 -30.64
CA LYS A 118 -41.27 35.10 -31.66
C LYS A 118 -39.74 35.04 -31.60
N TYR A 119 -39.15 34.94 -30.42
CA TYR A 119 -37.70 35.13 -30.21
C TYR A 119 -37.03 33.98 -29.43
N LYS A 120 -37.57 32.76 -29.54
CA LYS A 120 -37.16 31.56 -28.75
C LYS A 120 -35.64 31.38 -28.64
N ALA A 121 -34.93 31.46 -29.76
CA ALA A 121 -33.48 31.27 -29.83
C ALA A 121 -32.70 32.36 -29.08
N GLU A 122 -33.16 33.61 -29.15
CA GLU A 122 -32.52 34.77 -28.49
C GLU A 122 -32.70 34.76 -26.98
N TRP A 123 -33.82 34.21 -26.49
CA TRP A 123 -34.09 34.04 -25.05
C TRP A 123 -33.39 32.80 -24.47
N ALA A 124 -33.50 31.66 -25.14
CA ALA A 124 -32.89 30.41 -24.66
C ALA A 124 -31.35 30.45 -24.72
N LYS A 125 -30.76 30.94 -25.82
CA LYS A 125 -29.30 30.98 -26.04
C LYS A 125 -28.61 29.61 -25.81
N GLY A 126 -29.27 28.54 -26.24
CA GLY A 126 -28.81 27.16 -26.03
C GLY A 126 -29.25 26.50 -24.71
N ARG A 127 -29.94 27.23 -23.81
CA ARG A 127 -30.54 26.70 -22.57
C ARG A 127 -31.86 25.97 -22.86
N LEU A 128 -31.74 24.88 -23.61
CA LEU A 128 -32.83 23.98 -23.98
C LEU A 128 -32.71 22.63 -23.24
N ASN A 129 -33.83 21.92 -23.12
CA ASN A 129 -33.91 20.56 -22.62
C ASN A 129 -33.76 19.59 -23.80
N VAL A 130 -32.81 18.65 -23.70
CA VAL A 130 -32.59 17.60 -24.72
C VAL A 130 -32.42 16.26 -23.99
N PRO A 131 -33.41 15.35 -24.01
CA PRO A 131 -34.74 15.50 -24.61
C PRO A 131 -35.61 16.58 -23.91
N PRO A 132 -36.71 17.04 -24.53
CA PRO A 132 -37.71 17.89 -23.87
C PRO A 132 -38.32 17.22 -22.63
N ARG A 133 -38.80 18.03 -21.67
CA ARG A 133 -39.51 17.55 -20.47
C ARG A 133 -40.79 16.79 -20.87
N SER A 134 -41.08 15.69 -20.19
CA SER A 134 -42.38 15.01 -20.30
C SER A 134 -43.49 15.83 -19.63
N LEU A 135 -44.67 15.93 -20.26
CA LEU A 135 -45.77 16.76 -19.73
C LEU A 135 -46.32 16.21 -18.41
N ASP A 136 -46.23 14.89 -18.20
CA ASP A 136 -46.67 14.17 -17.00
C ASP A 136 -45.75 14.39 -15.78
N GLU A 137 -44.54 14.95 -15.96
CA GLU A 137 -43.57 15.17 -14.89
C GLU A 137 -43.74 16.57 -14.26
N PRO A 138 -44.18 16.68 -12.99
CA PRO A 138 -44.41 17.96 -12.35
C PRO A 138 -43.09 18.68 -12.04
N LEU A 139 -43.06 20.01 -12.24
CA LEU A 139 -41.87 20.83 -11.98
C LEU A 139 -41.31 20.63 -10.55
N PRO A 140 -40.01 20.31 -10.40
CA PRO A 140 -39.38 20.16 -9.09
C PRO A 140 -39.52 21.42 -8.21
N PRO A 141 -39.70 21.27 -6.88
CA PRO A 141 -39.98 22.39 -5.99
C PRO A 141 -38.81 23.40 -5.89
N ASP A 142 -37.60 22.98 -6.28
CA ASP A 142 -36.37 23.77 -6.37
C ASP A 142 -36.19 24.51 -7.71
N GLU A 143 -36.95 24.17 -8.75
CA GLU A 143 -37.04 24.97 -9.98
C GLU A 143 -38.11 26.08 -9.91
N LEU A 144 -39.07 25.96 -8.98
CA LEU A 144 -40.12 26.95 -8.74
C LEU A 144 -39.60 28.25 -8.10
N PHE A 145 -40.32 29.35 -8.25
CA PHE A 145 -40.09 30.56 -7.46
C PHE A 145 -40.28 30.27 -5.97
N ARG A 146 -39.19 30.33 -5.19
CA ARG A 146 -39.24 30.15 -3.73
C ARG A 146 -39.87 31.37 -3.04
N THR A 147 -40.61 31.15 -1.96
CA THR A 147 -41.22 32.20 -1.10
C THR A 147 -40.15 33.10 -0.47
N LYS A 148 -40.56 34.28 0.00
CA LYS A 148 -39.67 35.20 0.72
C LYS A 148 -39.11 34.56 2.00
N GLU A 149 -39.98 33.89 2.76
CA GLU A 149 -39.64 33.22 4.02
C GLU A 149 -38.57 32.14 3.84
N TYR A 150 -38.70 31.29 2.82
CA TYR A 150 -37.72 30.26 2.50
C TYR A 150 -36.35 30.89 2.16
N LYS A 151 -36.32 31.89 1.28
CA LYS A 151 -35.08 32.58 0.88
C LYS A 151 -34.33 33.16 2.09
N ASP A 152 -35.07 33.79 3.02
CA ASP A 152 -34.47 34.35 4.24
C ASP A 152 -34.13 33.28 5.29
N ALA A 153 -34.81 32.13 5.31
CA ALA A 153 -34.41 30.97 6.12
C ALA A 153 -33.12 30.31 5.61
N VAL A 154 -32.95 30.16 4.29
CA VAL A 154 -31.72 29.63 3.70
C VAL A 154 -30.56 30.59 3.95
N ARG A 155 -30.70 31.90 3.69
CA ARG A 155 -29.66 32.90 3.98
C ARG A 155 -29.20 32.84 5.44
N ARG A 156 -30.14 32.76 6.40
CA ARG A 156 -29.83 32.63 7.84
C ARG A 156 -29.09 31.34 8.16
N THR A 157 -29.46 30.23 7.54
CA THR A 157 -28.91 28.90 7.79
C THR A 157 -27.51 28.75 7.19
N VAL A 158 -27.38 29.02 5.89
CA VAL A 158 -26.11 28.95 5.14
C VAL A 158 -25.11 29.99 5.67
N GLY A 159 -25.55 31.21 5.99
CA GLY A 159 -24.69 32.23 6.59
C GLY A 159 -24.18 31.89 8.00
N ARG A 160 -24.83 30.94 8.70
CA ARG A 160 -24.35 30.38 9.99
C ARG A 160 -23.42 29.18 9.77
N GLU A 161 -23.69 28.30 8.81
CA GLU A 161 -22.81 27.16 8.48
C GLU A 161 -21.47 27.62 7.87
N PHE A 162 -21.51 28.62 6.98
CA PHE A 162 -20.35 29.12 6.22
C PHE A 162 -19.92 30.53 6.65
N SER A 163 -19.93 30.83 7.95
CA SER A 163 -19.57 32.15 8.50
C SER A 163 -18.13 32.60 8.20
N ALA A 164 -17.29 31.72 7.65
CA ALA A 164 -15.95 32.03 7.16
C ALA A 164 -15.92 32.67 5.76
N LEU A 165 -17.03 32.62 5.01
CA LEU A 165 -17.20 33.27 3.71
C LEU A 165 -17.85 34.64 3.85
N GLY A 166 -17.57 35.55 2.91
CA GLY A 166 -18.23 36.85 2.85
C GLY A 166 -19.69 36.72 2.39
N LYS A 167 -20.61 37.49 2.99
CA LYS A 167 -22.05 37.44 2.68
C LYS A 167 -22.35 37.53 1.18
N SER A 168 -21.67 38.43 0.46
CA SER A 168 -21.80 38.59 -1.00
C SER A 168 -21.43 37.34 -1.81
N ALA A 169 -20.48 36.53 -1.35
CA ALA A 169 -20.13 35.26 -2.01
C ALA A 169 -21.21 34.18 -1.73
N VAL A 170 -21.78 34.17 -0.53
CA VAL A 170 -22.89 33.27 -0.16
C VAL A 170 -24.16 33.62 -0.93
N ASP A 171 -24.55 34.90 -0.97
CA ASP A 171 -25.72 35.37 -1.71
C ASP A 171 -25.57 35.16 -3.23
N ALA A 172 -24.34 35.24 -3.79
CA ALA A 172 -24.08 34.96 -5.20
C ALA A 172 -24.32 33.49 -5.56
N VAL A 173 -23.73 32.55 -4.82
CA VAL A 173 -23.96 31.10 -5.03
C VAL A 173 -25.43 30.73 -4.81
N LEU A 174 -26.07 31.32 -3.79
CA LEU A 174 -27.51 31.11 -3.56
C LEU A 174 -28.37 31.66 -4.71
N ALA A 175 -28.03 32.78 -5.33
CA ALA A 175 -28.76 33.30 -6.49
C ALA A 175 -28.64 32.38 -7.72
N GLU A 176 -27.46 31.80 -7.93
CA GLU A 176 -27.18 30.87 -9.04
C GLU A 176 -28.05 29.61 -8.97
N VAL A 177 -28.22 29.01 -7.79
CA VAL A 177 -29.01 27.77 -7.60
C VAL A 177 -30.43 27.98 -7.05
N ASN A 178 -31.08 29.11 -7.40
CA ASN A 178 -32.46 29.43 -7.00
C ASN A 178 -32.74 29.31 -5.48
N PHE A 179 -31.75 29.69 -4.66
CA PHE A 179 -31.73 29.60 -3.20
C PHE A 179 -31.87 28.17 -2.63
N SER A 180 -31.67 27.11 -3.43
CA SER A 180 -31.62 25.73 -2.94
C SER A 180 -30.49 25.53 -1.92
N TYR A 181 -30.79 25.00 -0.73
CA TYR A 181 -29.77 24.64 0.26
C TYR A 181 -29.01 23.38 -0.19
N THR A 182 -29.72 22.39 -0.74
CA THR A 182 -29.09 21.14 -1.25
C THR A 182 -27.98 21.44 -2.27
N SER A 183 -28.29 22.30 -3.24
CA SER A 183 -27.43 22.60 -4.39
C SER A 183 -26.31 23.60 -4.07
N ALA A 184 -26.53 24.54 -3.16
CA ALA A 184 -25.52 25.55 -2.80
C ALA A 184 -24.41 24.98 -1.89
N ARG A 185 -24.78 24.07 -0.99
CA ARG A 185 -23.89 23.53 0.04
C ARG A 185 -22.57 22.92 -0.48
N PRO A 186 -22.52 22.06 -1.53
CA PRO A 186 -21.26 21.52 -2.02
C PRO A 186 -20.30 22.60 -2.54
N THR A 187 -20.80 23.56 -3.33
CA THR A 187 -20.01 24.68 -3.87
C THR A 187 -19.44 25.56 -2.75
N LEU A 188 -20.23 25.82 -1.69
CA LEU A 188 -19.79 26.60 -0.53
C LEU A 188 -18.78 25.84 0.34
N GLN A 189 -18.87 24.50 0.43
CA GLN A 189 -17.84 23.67 1.06
C GLN A 189 -16.51 23.72 0.27
N GLU A 190 -16.55 23.64 -1.06
CA GLU A 190 -15.35 23.76 -1.91
C GLU A 190 -14.69 25.14 -1.76
N LEU A 191 -15.46 26.22 -1.88
CA LEU A 191 -14.99 27.60 -1.68
C LEU A 191 -14.39 27.82 -0.28
N THR A 192 -15.02 27.25 0.76
CA THR A 192 -14.48 27.30 2.13
C THR A 192 -13.17 26.51 2.25
N SER A 193 -13.07 25.34 1.61
CA SER A 193 -11.86 24.50 1.65
C SER A 193 -10.64 25.15 0.99
N ARG A 194 -10.86 26.02 -0.02
CA ARG A 194 -9.80 26.80 -0.70
C ARG A 194 -9.44 28.11 0.02
N SER A 195 -10.18 28.52 1.05
CA SER A 195 -9.88 29.73 1.80
C SER A 195 -8.64 29.53 2.68
N TRP A 196 -7.72 30.50 2.66
CA TRP A 196 -6.44 30.46 3.42
C TRP A 196 -6.62 30.26 4.94
N LYS A 197 -7.81 30.56 5.48
CA LYS A 197 -8.15 30.32 6.88
C LYS A 197 -8.47 28.85 7.18
N ALA A 198 -8.89 28.06 6.19
CA ALA A 198 -9.17 26.64 6.34
C ALA A 198 -7.88 25.80 6.36
N THR A 199 -6.82 26.23 5.67
CA THR A 199 -5.54 25.51 5.58
C THR A 199 -4.88 25.27 6.95
N LEU A 200 -5.05 26.21 7.90
CA LEU A 200 -4.59 26.08 9.28
C LEU A 200 -5.49 25.18 10.15
N ALA A 201 -6.80 25.15 9.88
CA ALA A 201 -7.77 24.36 10.67
C ALA A 201 -7.82 22.88 10.25
N ASN A 202 -7.58 22.60 8.97
CA ASN A 202 -7.68 21.26 8.38
C ASN A 202 -6.54 20.30 8.82
N LEU A 203 -5.47 20.81 9.45
CA LEU A 203 -4.37 19.98 9.95
C LEU A 203 -4.75 19.11 11.16
N LEU A 204 -5.87 19.42 11.84
CA LEU A 204 -6.24 18.85 13.15
C LEU A 204 -7.64 18.22 13.20
N LYS A 205 -8.36 18.12 12.07
CA LYS A 205 -9.73 17.54 12.06
C LYS A 205 -9.97 16.64 10.84
N LYS A 206 -10.59 15.47 11.09
CA LYS A 206 -11.05 14.53 10.08
C LYS A 206 -12.01 15.23 9.10
N LYS A 207 -11.79 15.05 7.79
CA LYS A 207 -12.66 15.55 6.72
C LYS A 207 -14.09 15.00 6.92
N ARG A 208 -15.04 15.89 7.26
CA ARG A 208 -16.47 15.54 7.36
C ARG A 208 -17.01 15.16 5.97
N SER A 209 -17.97 14.23 5.94
CA SER A 209 -18.67 13.86 4.71
C SER A 209 -19.79 14.87 4.39
N GLN A 210 -20.22 14.92 3.13
CA GLN A 210 -21.37 15.75 2.73
C GLN A 210 -22.67 15.31 3.41
N ALA A 211 -22.79 14.02 3.75
CA ALA A 211 -23.97 13.43 4.37
C ALA A 211 -24.14 13.76 5.88
N GLU A 212 -23.13 14.32 6.56
CA GLU A 212 -23.24 14.67 7.97
C GLU A 212 -24.00 16.01 8.20
N PRO A 213 -25.02 16.04 9.09
CA PRO A 213 -25.68 17.26 9.49
C PRO A 213 -24.73 18.18 10.29
N PRO A 214 -24.71 19.50 10.01
CA PRO A 214 -23.96 20.48 10.81
C PRO A 214 -24.39 20.45 12.27
N SER A 215 -23.42 20.53 13.18
CA SER A 215 -23.69 20.56 14.64
C SER A 215 -24.52 21.78 15.09
N MET A 216 -24.69 22.79 14.23
CA MET A 216 -25.54 23.97 14.41
C MET A 216 -27.00 23.75 13.99
N LEU A 217 -27.31 22.62 13.35
CA LEU A 217 -28.66 22.22 12.92
C LEU A 217 -29.23 21.06 13.73
N LEU A 218 -28.48 20.53 14.71
CA LEU A 218 -28.94 19.45 15.59
C LEU A 218 -29.41 20.02 16.92
N ASP A 219 -30.63 19.71 17.32
CA ASP A 219 -31.11 19.95 18.67
C ASP A 219 -30.36 19.03 19.65
N ARG A 220 -29.99 19.58 20.80
CA ARG A 220 -29.25 18.91 21.88
C ARG A 220 -29.96 19.05 23.23
N THR A 221 -31.22 19.46 23.23
CA THR A 221 -32.08 19.40 24.41
C THR A 221 -32.27 17.93 24.85
N LYS A 222 -32.42 17.77 26.16
CA LYS A 222 -32.20 16.54 26.95
C LYS A 222 -32.68 15.22 26.30
N ALA A 223 -31.71 14.35 26.00
CA ALA A 223 -31.78 12.88 26.08
C ALA A 223 -33.14 12.22 25.75
N ASP A 224 -33.52 12.26 24.47
CA ASP A 224 -34.64 11.50 23.90
C ASP A 224 -34.12 10.22 23.20
N PRO A 225 -34.72 9.03 23.39
CA PRO A 225 -34.22 7.78 22.80
C PRO A 225 -34.15 7.75 21.26
N GLY A 226 -34.91 8.63 20.58
CA GLY A 226 -34.94 8.73 19.12
C GLY A 226 -33.68 9.34 18.47
N GLY A 227 -32.73 9.85 19.24
CA GLY A 227 -31.52 10.49 18.74
C GLY A 227 -31.68 11.98 18.36
N PRO A 228 -30.61 12.63 17.84
CA PRO A 228 -30.58 14.08 17.66
C PRO A 228 -31.46 14.53 16.49
N ARG A 229 -32.49 15.33 16.80
CA ARG A 229 -33.44 15.89 15.82
C ARG A 229 -32.89 17.16 15.16
N LEU A 230 -33.42 17.54 14.00
CA LEU A 230 -33.07 18.79 13.32
C LEU A 230 -33.79 20.00 13.95
N ILE A 231 -33.10 21.14 14.06
CA ILE A 231 -33.67 22.40 14.54
C ILE A 231 -34.53 23.04 13.44
N THR A 232 -35.76 23.43 13.77
CA THR A 232 -36.67 24.17 12.87
C THR A 232 -36.08 25.54 12.50
N THR A 233 -35.90 25.80 11.21
CA THR A 233 -35.33 27.04 10.66
C THR A 233 -36.33 28.18 10.58
N GLY A 234 -37.63 27.88 10.74
CA GLY A 234 -38.74 28.82 10.58
C GLY A 234 -39.29 28.89 9.16
N SER A 235 -38.98 27.91 8.30
CA SER A 235 -39.65 27.71 7.01
C SER A 235 -39.90 26.22 6.80
N ARG A 236 -41.17 25.84 6.64
CA ARG A 236 -41.59 24.41 6.55
C ARG A 236 -40.96 23.68 5.37
N ASP A 237 -40.70 24.39 4.27
CA ASP A 237 -40.10 23.81 3.07
C ASP A 237 -38.59 23.60 3.22
N LEU A 238 -37.88 24.52 3.91
CA LEU A 238 -36.48 24.31 4.25
C LEU A 238 -36.33 23.20 5.31
N ASP A 239 -37.21 23.15 6.31
CA ASP A 239 -37.19 22.09 7.32
C ASP A 239 -37.44 20.71 6.68
N ARG A 240 -38.32 20.63 5.67
CA ARG A 240 -38.51 19.43 4.83
C ARG A 240 -37.25 19.09 4.03
N GLU A 241 -36.63 20.06 3.36
CA GLU A 241 -35.41 19.89 2.55
C GLU A 241 -34.20 19.42 3.38
N LEU A 242 -34.02 19.97 4.58
CA LEU A 242 -33.00 19.52 5.53
C LEU A 242 -33.30 18.11 6.05
N SER A 243 -34.58 17.79 6.29
CA SER A 243 -34.98 16.46 6.77
C SER A 243 -34.71 15.35 5.75
N SER A 244 -34.97 15.58 4.46
CA SER A 244 -34.70 14.59 3.41
C SER A 244 -33.20 14.38 3.19
N LEU A 245 -32.41 15.46 3.15
CA LEU A 245 -30.95 15.41 3.03
C LEU A 245 -30.29 14.55 4.12
N PHE A 246 -30.66 14.76 5.38
CA PHE A 246 -29.92 14.18 6.51
C PHE A 246 -30.50 12.87 7.05
N SER A 247 -31.79 12.56 6.80
CA SER A 247 -32.39 11.31 7.28
C SER A 247 -32.00 10.10 6.43
N LEU A 248 -31.94 10.26 5.09
CA LEU A 248 -31.78 9.13 4.17
C LEU A 248 -30.40 8.44 4.27
N PRO A 249 -29.24 9.14 4.28
CA PRO A 249 -27.93 8.47 4.29
C PRO A 249 -27.55 7.90 5.66
N ALA A 250 -28.03 8.53 6.74
CA ALA A 250 -27.65 8.20 8.12
C ALA A 250 -28.38 6.96 8.65
N GLN A 251 -29.58 6.67 8.16
CA GLN A 251 -30.37 5.49 8.57
C GLN A 251 -30.05 4.26 7.69
N SER A 252 -29.94 4.44 6.37
CA SER A 252 -29.70 3.37 5.40
C SER A 252 -28.33 2.68 5.53
N SER A 253 -27.32 3.34 6.11
CA SER A 253 -25.97 2.79 6.26
C SER A 253 -25.70 2.06 7.58
N ARG A 254 -26.69 2.01 8.49
CA ARG A 254 -26.59 1.29 9.78
C ARG A 254 -27.73 0.30 10.01
N ARG A 255 -28.98 0.73 9.83
CA ARG A 255 -30.14 -0.11 10.16
C ARG A 255 -30.18 -1.47 9.45
N PRO A 256 -29.82 -1.63 8.15
CA PRO A 256 -29.99 -2.93 7.49
C PRO A 256 -29.31 -4.08 8.21
N ARG A 257 -28.03 -3.96 8.60
CA ARG A 257 -27.30 -5.06 9.27
C ARG A 257 -27.78 -5.34 10.69
N ASP A 258 -28.04 -4.28 11.45
CA ASP A 258 -28.53 -4.41 12.83
C ASP A 258 -29.95 -5.03 12.83
N GLN A 259 -30.74 -4.76 11.79
CA GLN A 259 -32.07 -5.34 11.58
C GLN A 259 -32.01 -6.77 11.00
N GLU A 260 -31.20 -7.03 9.97
CA GLU A 260 -30.96 -8.37 9.40
C GLU A 260 -30.55 -9.38 10.48
N ALA A 261 -29.70 -8.97 11.43
CA ALA A 261 -29.33 -9.80 12.57
C ALA A 261 -30.49 -10.02 13.56
N SER A 262 -31.26 -8.98 13.88
CA SER A 262 -32.42 -9.08 14.79
C SER A 262 -33.58 -9.88 14.18
N ASP A 263 -33.79 -9.79 12.88
CA ASP A 263 -34.82 -10.52 12.13
C ASP A 263 -34.41 -12.01 12.02
N LEU A 264 -33.11 -12.31 11.87
CA LEU A 264 -32.56 -13.67 11.92
C LEU A 264 -32.66 -14.30 13.32
N GLU A 265 -32.32 -13.58 14.38
CA GLU A 265 -32.45 -14.04 15.77
C GLU A 265 -33.92 -14.32 16.12
N LEU A 266 -34.84 -13.46 15.68
CA LEU A 266 -36.28 -13.68 15.82
C LEU A 266 -36.75 -14.92 15.03
N ALA A 267 -36.30 -15.09 13.79
CA ALA A 267 -36.66 -16.24 12.96
C ALA A 267 -36.16 -17.56 13.57
N GLN A 268 -34.94 -17.59 14.12
CA GLN A 268 -34.41 -18.75 14.85
C GLN A 268 -35.23 -19.05 16.11
N ALA A 269 -35.59 -18.02 16.89
CA ALA A 269 -36.39 -18.17 18.10
C ALA A 269 -37.86 -18.56 17.85
N LEU A 270 -38.40 -18.30 16.66
CA LEU A 270 -39.71 -18.81 16.22
C LEU A 270 -39.58 -20.27 15.76
N ASN A 271 -38.61 -20.57 14.88
CA ASN A 271 -38.36 -21.92 14.36
C ASN A 271 -38.12 -22.95 15.48
N GLN A 272 -37.36 -22.57 16.52
CA GLN A 272 -37.15 -23.40 17.72
C GLN A 272 -38.48 -23.72 18.44
N LYS A 273 -39.37 -22.74 18.61
CA LYS A 273 -40.67 -22.94 19.28
C LYS A 273 -41.63 -23.76 18.45
N GLU A 274 -41.69 -23.53 17.14
CA GLU A 274 -42.54 -24.30 16.24
C GLU A 274 -42.07 -25.78 16.19
N ALA A 275 -40.75 -26.03 16.26
CA ALA A 275 -40.21 -27.38 16.41
C ALA A 275 -40.49 -28.01 17.79
N GLU A 276 -40.42 -27.24 18.89
CA GLU A 276 -40.81 -27.66 20.23
C GLU A 276 -42.30 -28.05 20.30
N GLU A 277 -43.20 -27.19 19.82
CA GLU A 277 -44.65 -27.41 19.82
C GLU A 277 -45.07 -28.56 18.90
N ALA A 278 -44.35 -28.80 17.80
CA ALA A 278 -44.57 -29.92 16.89
C ALA A 278 -43.92 -31.25 17.36
N GLY A 279 -43.05 -31.22 18.39
CA GLY A 279 -42.24 -32.38 18.77
C GLY A 279 -41.22 -32.80 17.70
N ALA A 280 -40.77 -31.86 16.87
CA ALA A 280 -39.93 -32.08 15.68
C ALA A 280 -38.44 -31.72 15.93
N LEU A 281 -37.98 -31.86 17.17
CA LEU A 281 -36.58 -31.67 17.55
C LEU A 281 -35.77 -32.95 17.33
N PHE A 282 -34.46 -32.79 17.14
CA PHE A 282 -33.50 -33.87 16.93
C PHE A 282 -32.36 -33.79 17.95
N GLU A 283 -32.11 -34.88 18.68
CA GLU A 283 -31.02 -34.98 19.64
C GLU A 283 -29.65 -35.07 18.94
N CYS A 284 -28.72 -34.18 19.30
CA CYS A 284 -27.34 -34.23 18.82
C CYS A 284 -26.53 -35.30 19.55
N GLN A 285 -26.07 -36.33 18.84
CA GLN A 285 -25.33 -37.48 19.41
C GLN A 285 -23.90 -37.17 19.91
N VAL A 286 -23.49 -35.88 19.89
CA VAL A 286 -22.18 -35.41 20.37
C VAL A 286 -22.29 -34.56 21.64
N CYS A 287 -23.35 -33.76 21.78
CA CYS A 287 -23.56 -32.89 22.94
C CYS A 287 -24.85 -33.15 23.72
N TYR A 288 -25.72 -34.05 23.24
CA TYR A 288 -27.01 -34.41 23.85
C TYR A 288 -27.96 -33.21 24.06
N ASN A 289 -27.80 -32.19 23.22
CA ASN A 289 -28.76 -31.09 23.10
C ASN A 289 -29.73 -31.39 21.95
N ASP A 290 -31.00 -31.07 22.15
CA ASP A 290 -32.01 -31.00 21.10
C ASP A 290 -31.78 -29.79 20.17
N VAL A 291 -31.95 -29.99 18.87
CA VAL A 291 -31.86 -28.95 17.84
C VAL A 291 -32.92 -29.11 16.76
N THR A 292 -33.24 -28.03 16.03
CA THR A 292 -34.15 -28.10 14.87
C THR A 292 -33.48 -28.75 13.65
N PHE A 293 -34.27 -29.05 12.62
CA PHE A 293 -33.78 -29.66 11.38
C PHE A 293 -32.74 -28.80 10.62
N GLU A 294 -32.85 -27.48 10.70
CA GLU A 294 -31.99 -26.48 10.07
C GLU A 294 -30.60 -26.40 10.73
N ASP A 295 -30.56 -26.83 11.99
CA ASP A 295 -29.44 -26.85 12.92
C ASP A 295 -28.77 -28.23 13.01
N ALA A 296 -29.44 -29.26 12.48
CA ALA A 296 -28.91 -30.60 12.35
C ALA A 296 -27.98 -30.78 11.13
N SER A 297 -27.07 -31.74 11.24
CA SER A 297 -26.31 -32.31 10.14
C SER A 297 -26.32 -33.83 10.28
N PHE A 298 -26.28 -34.52 9.15
CA PHE A 298 -26.47 -35.96 9.06
C PHE A 298 -25.23 -36.64 8.49
N CYS A 299 -24.89 -37.80 9.02
CA CYS A 299 -23.81 -38.63 8.49
C CYS A 299 -24.25 -39.36 7.19
N THR A 300 -23.28 -39.66 6.32
CA THR A 300 -23.53 -40.26 4.99
C THR A 300 -23.74 -41.77 4.98
N GLN A 301 -23.47 -42.49 6.07
CA GLN A 301 -23.62 -43.97 6.14
C GLN A 301 -24.66 -44.39 7.17
N SER A 302 -24.52 -43.93 8.41
CA SER A 302 -25.46 -44.14 9.52
C SER A 302 -26.36 -42.92 9.69
N ASN A 303 -27.53 -43.11 10.31
CA ASN A 303 -28.41 -42.00 10.67
C ASN A 303 -27.94 -41.27 11.96
N HIS A 304 -26.63 -40.94 12.02
CA HIS A 304 -26.06 -40.17 13.12
C HIS A 304 -26.35 -38.68 12.92
N ILE A 305 -26.95 -38.06 13.94
CA ILE A 305 -27.37 -36.66 13.93
C ILE A 305 -26.41 -35.85 14.79
N ILE A 306 -25.85 -34.78 14.22
CA ILE A 306 -24.81 -33.95 14.81
C ILE A 306 -25.17 -32.49 14.56
N CYS A 307 -25.29 -31.64 15.59
CA CYS A 307 -25.62 -30.23 15.39
C CYS A 307 -24.48 -29.45 14.72
N LEU A 308 -24.84 -28.43 13.93
CA LEU A 308 -23.89 -27.60 13.18
C LEU A 308 -22.86 -26.90 14.08
N ASP A 309 -23.16 -26.67 15.36
CA ASP A 309 -22.19 -26.12 16.32
C ASP A 309 -21.14 -27.14 16.78
N CYS A 310 -21.47 -28.42 16.91
CA CYS A 310 -20.46 -29.47 17.13
C CYS A 310 -19.54 -29.61 15.91
N VAL A 311 -20.11 -29.55 14.70
CA VAL A 311 -19.38 -29.50 13.43
C VAL A 311 -18.43 -28.30 13.39
N ARG A 312 -18.91 -27.10 13.73
CA ARG A 312 -18.15 -25.84 13.77
C ARG A 312 -17.02 -25.87 14.80
N HIS A 313 -17.28 -26.35 16.02
CA HIS A 313 -16.28 -26.45 17.08
C HIS A 313 -15.19 -27.48 16.75
N THR A 314 -15.58 -28.66 16.25
CA THR A 314 -14.62 -29.71 15.88
C THR A 314 -13.75 -29.30 14.70
N LEU A 315 -14.30 -28.60 13.70
CA LEU A 315 -13.49 -28.00 12.63
C LEU A 315 -12.48 -26.99 13.18
N HIS A 316 -12.89 -26.13 14.10
CA HIS A 316 -12.01 -25.14 14.72
C HIS A 316 -10.89 -25.79 15.56
N GLU A 317 -11.21 -26.84 16.32
CA GLU A 317 -10.22 -27.64 17.05
C GLU A 317 -9.26 -28.38 16.11
N ALA A 318 -9.75 -28.94 15.00
CA ALA A 318 -8.91 -29.59 14.01
C ALA A 318 -7.96 -28.59 13.31
N LEU A 319 -8.41 -27.35 13.08
CA LEU A 319 -7.61 -26.29 12.45
C LEU A 319 -6.54 -25.69 13.35
N PHE A 320 -6.87 -25.39 14.61
CA PHE A 320 -6.02 -24.61 15.52
C PHE A 320 -5.48 -25.42 16.71
N GLY A 321 -6.00 -26.62 16.94
CA GLY A 321 -5.52 -27.59 17.93
C GLY A 321 -4.96 -28.85 17.27
N GLN A 322 -5.14 -30.00 17.93
CA GLN A 322 -4.53 -31.27 17.54
C GLN A 322 -5.48 -32.24 16.80
N GLY A 323 -6.78 -31.91 16.69
CA GLY A 323 -7.81 -32.83 16.19
C GLY A 323 -7.75 -33.25 14.72
N TRP A 324 -6.88 -32.63 13.89
CA TRP A 324 -6.85 -32.81 12.42
C TRP A 324 -6.85 -34.28 11.98
N ALA A 325 -5.94 -35.10 12.51
CA ALA A 325 -5.77 -36.48 12.05
C ALA A 325 -6.91 -37.42 12.48
N LYS A 326 -7.67 -37.08 13.54
CA LYS A 326 -8.86 -37.84 13.95
C LYS A 326 -10.08 -37.39 13.16
N SER A 327 -10.37 -36.09 13.15
CA SER A 327 -11.69 -35.58 12.77
C SER A 327 -11.86 -35.25 11.28
N ILE A 328 -10.79 -35.10 10.50
CA ILE A 328 -10.87 -34.71 9.08
C ILE A 328 -10.66 -35.92 8.16
N ASP A 329 -11.53 -36.04 7.16
CA ASP A 329 -11.32 -36.86 5.98
C ASP A 329 -10.60 -36.00 4.92
N VAL A 330 -9.32 -36.32 4.70
CA VAL A 330 -8.44 -35.63 3.74
C VAL A 330 -8.82 -35.95 2.29
N GLU A 331 -9.25 -37.18 2.01
CA GLU A 331 -9.58 -37.62 0.64
C GLU A 331 -10.83 -36.90 0.13
N ARG A 332 -11.77 -36.62 1.03
CA ARG A 332 -13.05 -35.94 0.72
C ARG A 332 -13.05 -34.44 1.02
N GLY A 333 -12.08 -33.94 1.79
CA GLY A 333 -12.04 -32.54 2.22
C GLY A 333 -13.21 -32.17 3.15
N THR A 334 -13.57 -33.07 4.07
CA THR A 334 -14.72 -32.95 4.99
C THR A 334 -14.38 -33.42 6.40
N LEU A 335 -15.34 -33.35 7.33
CA LEU A 335 -15.21 -34.02 8.64
C LEU A 335 -15.72 -35.47 8.54
N ARG A 336 -15.05 -36.38 9.25
CA ARG A 336 -15.57 -37.72 9.57
C ARG A 336 -16.79 -37.62 10.49
N CYS A 337 -17.51 -38.72 10.69
CA CYS A 337 -18.55 -38.80 11.70
C CYS A 337 -17.98 -38.49 13.09
N LEU A 338 -18.75 -37.75 13.90
CA LEU A 338 -18.32 -37.31 15.24
C LEU A 338 -19.05 -38.04 16.37
N ALA A 339 -20.09 -38.82 16.05
CA ALA A 339 -20.97 -39.48 17.03
C ALA A 339 -20.44 -40.83 17.55
N ALA A 340 -19.60 -41.52 16.77
CA ALA A 340 -18.98 -42.79 17.16
C ALA A 340 -17.65 -42.97 16.43
N ASP A 341 -16.64 -43.49 17.13
CA ASP A 341 -15.30 -43.73 16.56
C ASP A 341 -15.27 -44.90 15.56
N ASP A 342 -16.22 -45.84 15.67
CA ASP A 342 -16.39 -47.00 14.77
C ASP A 342 -17.21 -46.68 13.49
N CYS A 343 -17.34 -45.39 13.12
CA CYS A 343 -18.22 -44.95 12.03
C CYS A 343 -17.45 -44.37 10.83
N ASP A 344 -17.28 -45.17 9.77
CA ASP A 344 -16.62 -44.80 8.49
C ASP A 344 -17.35 -43.71 7.67
N GLY A 345 -18.51 -43.24 8.12
CA GLY A 345 -19.25 -42.17 7.49
C GLY A 345 -18.63 -40.77 7.70
N HIS A 346 -19.09 -39.80 6.91
CA HIS A 346 -18.61 -38.41 6.95
C HIS A 346 -19.77 -37.42 6.89
N ILE A 347 -19.48 -36.13 7.07
CA ILE A 347 -20.44 -35.01 7.02
C ILE A 347 -20.28 -34.29 5.67
N HIS A 348 -21.39 -33.98 4.98
CA HIS A 348 -21.33 -33.36 3.65
C HIS A 348 -20.71 -31.95 3.68
N GLN A 349 -19.95 -31.60 2.64
CA GLN A 349 -19.18 -30.35 2.60
C GLN A 349 -20.08 -29.10 2.71
N ASP A 350 -21.27 -29.11 2.11
CA ASP A 350 -22.25 -28.02 2.24
C ASP A 350 -22.73 -27.78 3.68
N LEU A 351 -22.80 -28.83 4.50
CA LEU A 351 -23.18 -28.73 5.91
C LEU A 351 -22.04 -28.14 6.74
N LEU A 352 -20.78 -28.49 6.40
CA LEU A 352 -19.58 -27.87 6.99
C LEU A 352 -19.49 -26.37 6.64
N ILE A 353 -19.79 -26.01 5.39
CA ILE A 353 -19.87 -24.61 4.93
C ILE A 353 -21.04 -23.87 5.59
N ARG A 354 -22.21 -24.51 5.75
CA ARG A 354 -23.38 -23.95 6.45
C ARG A 354 -23.06 -23.68 7.93
N ALA A 355 -22.41 -24.62 8.61
CA ALA A 355 -21.97 -24.49 9.99
C ALA A 355 -21.05 -23.27 10.18
N LEU A 356 -20.09 -23.06 9.28
CA LEU A 356 -19.23 -21.87 9.30
C LEU A 356 -20.00 -20.58 9.04
N ARG A 357 -20.91 -20.54 8.06
CA ARG A 357 -21.62 -19.31 7.63
C ARG A 357 -22.41 -18.62 8.75
N ARG A 358 -22.83 -19.34 9.79
CA ARG A 358 -23.47 -18.77 11.00
C ARG A 358 -22.54 -17.86 11.83
N SER A 359 -21.24 -17.82 11.53
CA SER A 359 -20.24 -17.02 12.25
C SER A 359 -19.68 -15.86 11.39
N ASP A 360 -20.45 -14.77 11.30
CA ASP A 360 -20.24 -13.61 10.40
C ASP A 360 -18.79 -13.07 10.34
N LYS A 361 -18.07 -13.14 11.47
CA LYS A 361 -16.81 -12.39 11.67
C LYS A 361 -15.55 -13.14 11.27
N SER A 362 -15.60 -14.46 11.04
CA SER A 362 -14.41 -15.26 10.70
C SER A 362 -14.66 -16.45 9.77
N SER A 363 -15.92 -16.80 9.48
CA SER A 363 -16.31 -17.94 8.63
C SER A 363 -15.46 -18.13 7.36
N ALA A 364 -15.31 -17.08 6.54
CA ALA A 364 -14.53 -17.11 5.30
C ALA A 364 -13.01 -17.27 5.52
N GLU A 365 -12.47 -16.74 6.62
CA GLU A 365 -11.05 -16.90 6.98
C GLU A 365 -10.77 -18.31 7.53
N THR A 366 -11.70 -18.86 8.32
CA THR A 366 -11.65 -20.24 8.81
C THR A 366 -11.77 -21.25 7.68
N TRP A 367 -12.69 -21.04 6.73
CA TRP A 367 -12.80 -21.89 5.54
C TRP A 367 -11.53 -21.84 4.70
N LYS A 368 -11.01 -20.65 4.40
CA LYS A 368 -9.75 -20.53 3.66
C LYS A 368 -8.58 -21.24 4.35
N LYS A 369 -8.47 -21.15 5.69
CA LYS A 369 -7.43 -21.88 6.44
C LYS A 369 -7.59 -23.40 6.37
N PHE A 370 -8.82 -23.90 6.23
CA PHE A 370 -9.08 -25.31 5.96
C PHE A 370 -8.65 -25.72 4.56
N GLU A 371 -9.01 -24.95 3.53
CA GLU A 371 -8.54 -25.16 2.15
C GLU A 371 -7.01 -25.09 2.05
N ASP A 372 -6.38 -24.06 2.64
CA ASP A 372 -4.92 -23.88 2.67
C ASP A 372 -4.21 -25.08 3.35
N ARG A 373 -4.75 -25.60 4.46
CA ARG A 373 -4.15 -26.74 5.21
C ARG A 373 -4.42 -28.09 4.55
N LEU A 374 -5.56 -28.26 3.89
CA LEU A 374 -5.89 -29.45 3.09
C LEU A 374 -5.01 -29.52 1.83
N ALA A 375 -4.84 -28.39 1.13
CA ALA A 375 -3.94 -28.28 -0.01
C ALA A 375 -2.49 -28.57 0.40
N GLU A 376 -2.01 -27.99 1.51
CA GLU A 376 -0.68 -28.27 2.06
C GLU A 376 -0.46 -29.77 2.37
N HIS A 377 -1.44 -30.45 2.97
CA HIS A 377 -1.37 -31.88 3.23
C HIS A 377 -1.25 -32.71 1.94
N ASN A 378 -2.07 -32.38 0.93
CA ASN A 378 -2.07 -33.10 -0.35
C ASN A 378 -0.78 -32.82 -1.15
N LEU A 379 -0.25 -31.59 -1.06
CA LEU A 379 1.05 -31.23 -1.62
C LEU A 379 2.20 -32.02 -0.98
N GLN A 380 2.21 -32.20 0.35
CA GLN A 380 3.21 -33.04 1.04
C GLN A 380 3.19 -34.50 0.56
N HIS A 381 2.00 -35.06 0.32
CA HIS A 381 1.84 -36.46 -0.11
C HIS A 381 2.00 -36.67 -1.62
N SER A 382 2.03 -35.59 -2.42
CA SER A 382 2.11 -35.67 -3.89
C SER A 382 3.41 -36.25 -4.46
N ALA A 383 4.46 -36.37 -3.65
CA ALA A 383 5.84 -36.69 -4.04
C ALA A 383 6.45 -35.76 -5.11
N LEU A 384 5.83 -34.61 -5.40
CA LEU A 384 6.34 -33.62 -6.36
C LEU A 384 7.46 -32.76 -5.75
N PRO A 385 8.41 -32.28 -6.57
CA PRO A 385 9.34 -31.24 -6.17
C PRO A 385 8.58 -29.90 -6.07
N LEU A 386 8.63 -29.22 -4.93
CA LEU A 386 7.76 -28.07 -4.65
C LEU A 386 8.51 -26.85 -4.12
N VAL A 387 8.53 -25.78 -4.92
CA VAL A 387 8.93 -24.44 -4.48
C VAL A 387 7.77 -23.80 -3.73
N ARG A 388 8.06 -23.18 -2.58
CA ARG A 388 7.06 -22.63 -1.66
C ARG A 388 7.28 -21.14 -1.40
N CYS A 389 6.19 -20.38 -1.31
CA CYS A 389 6.23 -18.97 -0.93
C CYS A 389 6.45 -18.82 0.59
N PRO A 390 7.46 -18.07 1.06
CA PRO A 390 7.70 -17.86 2.50
C PRO A 390 6.69 -16.90 3.16
N TYR A 391 5.59 -16.54 2.48
CA TYR A 391 4.61 -15.55 2.93
C TYR A 391 3.14 -16.01 2.84
N CYS A 392 2.85 -17.16 2.22
CA CYS A 392 1.51 -17.72 2.10
C CYS A 392 1.58 -19.19 1.65
N SER A 393 0.44 -19.88 1.69
CA SER A 393 0.21 -21.26 1.21
C SER A 393 0.52 -21.53 -0.28
N TYR A 394 1.00 -20.54 -1.04
CA TYR A 394 1.28 -20.72 -2.46
C TYR A 394 2.54 -21.56 -2.70
N ALA A 395 2.38 -22.64 -3.45
CA ALA A 395 3.47 -23.44 -3.99
C ALA A 395 3.34 -23.56 -5.52
N GLU A 396 4.47 -23.79 -6.19
CA GLU A 396 4.54 -24.21 -7.60
C GLU A 396 5.54 -25.37 -7.73
N VAL A 397 5.35 -26.23 -8.72
CA VAL A 397 6.24 -27.39 -8.96
C VAL A 397 7.61 -26.88 -9.43
N GLU A 398 8.69 -27.39 -8.83
CA GLU A 398 10.04 -27.03 -9.27
C GLU A 398 10.35 -27.70 -10.61
N GLN A 399 10.89 -26.92 -11.54
CA GLN A 399 11.32 -27.43 -12.85
C GLN A 399 12.64 -28.19 -12.67
N ILE A 400 12.55 -29.51 -12.48
CA ILE A 400 13.70 -30.41 -12.51
C ILE A 400 14.29 -30.44 -13.92
N TYR A 401 15.62 -30.37 -14.01
CA TYR A 401 16.38 -30.53 -15.23
C TYR A 401 17.05 -31.90 -15.26
N ASP A 402 16.25 -32.95 -15.44
CA ASP A 402 16.76 -34.30 -15.69
C ASP A 402 17.33 -34.40 -17.11
N PRO A 403 18.38 -35.20 -17.37
CA PRO A 403 19.08 -35.23 -18.66
C PRO A 403 18.17 -35.48 -19.86
N ASP A 404 17.07 -36.24 -19.70
CA ASP A 404 16.06 -36.44 -20.75
C ASP A 404 15.25 -35.16 -21.01
N THR A 405 14.78 -34.47 -19.96
CA THR A 405 14.01 -33.21 -20.07
C THR A 405 14.83 -32.06 -20.67
N VAL A 406 16.13 -31.98 -20.33
CA VAL A 406 17.09 -30.98 -20.82
C VAL A 406 17.12 -30.94 -22.35
N THR A 407 16.95 -32.08 -23.02
CA THR A 407 16.95 -32.16 -24.50
C THR A 407 15.82 -31.35 -25.16
N SER A 408 14.74 -31.08 -24.42
CA SER A 408 13.51 -30.46 -24.93
C SER A 408 13.25 -29.04 -24.40
N THR A 409 13.78 -28.68 -23.22
CA THR A 409 13.50 -27.39 -22.56
C THR A 409 14.69 -26.42 -22.52
N ILE A 410 15.91 -26.88 -22.79
CA ILE A 410 17.12 -26.02 -22.71
C ILE A 410 17.67 -25.75 -24.11
N THR A 411 17.74 -24.47 -24.48
CA THR A 411 18.51 -24.04 -25.65
C THR A 411 19.93 -23.68 -25.21
N TRP A 412 20.94 -24.17 -25.92
CA TRP A 412 22.34 -23.94 -25.57
C TRP A 412 23.15 -23.57 -26.82
N HIS A 413 24.13 -22.68 -26.63
CA HIS A 413 24.96 -22.15 -27.70
C HIS A 413 26.42 -22.03 -27.26
N VAL A 414 27.37 -22.27 -28.16
CA VAL A 414 28.79 -22.09 -27.85
C VAL A 414 29.12 -20.61 -27.63
N ARG A 415 29.83 -20.31 -26.55
CA ARG A 415 30.20 -18.96 -26.11
C ARG A 415 31.17 -18.33 -27.10
N LYS A 416 30.78 -17.20 -27.70
CA LYS A 416 31.67 -16.45 -28.61
C LYS A 416 32.90 -15.92 -27.84
N PRO A 417 34.14 -16.09 -28.36
CA PRO A 417 35.34 -15.59 -27.70
C PRO A 417 35.33 -14.05 -27.67
N THR A 418 35.44 -13.48 -26.48
CA THR A 418 35.28 -12.03 -26.23
C THR A 418 36.58 -11.23 -26.27
N THR A 419 37.75 -11.89 -26.34
CA THR A 419 39.07 -11.24 -26.35
C THR A 419 39.99 -11.89 -27.37
N SER A 420 40.98 -11.13 -27.85
CA SER A 420 42.00 -11.62 -28.79
C SER A 420 42.88 -12.75 -28.24
N VAL A 421 42.90 -12.95 -26.92
CA VAL A 421 43.59 -14.09 -26.30
C VAL A 421 42.72 -15.34 -26.36
N HIS A 422 41.41 -15.20 -26.16
CA HIS A 422 40.48 -16.33 -26.30
C HIS A 422 40.33 -16.79 -27.74
N THR A 423 40.37 -15.90 -28.75
CA THR A 423 40.35 -16.33 -30.16
C THR A 423 41.58 -17.16 -30.52
N ILE A 424 42.79 -16.73 -30.13
CA ILE A 424 44.04 -17.47 -30.37
C ILE A 424 44.00 -18.84 -29.67
N LEU A 425 43.55 -18.89 -28.41
CA LEU A 425 43.42 -20.15 -27.66
C LEU A 425 42.41 -21.10 -28.32
N CYS A 426 41.27 -20.60 -28.82
CA CYS A 426 40.30 -21.42 -29.55
C CYS A 426 40.86 -21.96 -30.87
N ILE A 427 41.69 -21.19 -31.60
CA ILE A 427 42.36 -21.66 -32.82
C ILE A 427 43.34 -22.79 -32.47
N LEU A 428 44.18 -22.62 -31.45
CA LEU A 428 45.13 -23.66 -31.01
C LEU A 428 44.43 -24.95 -30.52
N LEU A 429 43.25 -24.83 -29.90
CA LEU A 429 42.42 -25.98 -29.54
C LEU A 429 41.77 -26.66 -30.76
N LEU A 430 41.43 -25.89 -31.80
CA LEU A 430 40.85 -26.41 -33.04
C LEU A 430 41.87 -27.23 -33.85
N GLU A 431 43.14 -26.81 -33.89
CA GLU A 431 44.24 -27.60 -34.48
C GLU A 431 44.48 -28.93 -33.74
N LEU A 432 44.20 -28.98 -32.43
CA LEU A 432 44.31 -30.20 -31.63
C LEU A 432 43.12 -31.16 -31.79
N LEU A 433 41.98 -30.66 -32.28
CA LEU A 433 40.69 -31.36 -32.31
C LEU A 433 40.69 -32.65 -33.16
N PRO A 434 41.37 -32.73 -34.33
CA PRO A 434 41.45 -34.00 -35.08
C PRO A 434 42.13 -35.12 -34.28
N ALA A 435 43.19 -34.79 -33.53
CA ALA A 435 43.92 -35.76 -32.73
C ALA A 435 43.09 -36.25 -31.53
N THR A 436 42.36 -35.35 -30.85
CA THR A 436 41.47 -35.75 -29.75
C THR A 436 40.26 -36.53 -30.22
N ILE A 437 39.70 -36.24 -31.40
CA ILE A 437 38.66 -37.07 -32.01
C ILE A 437 39.17 -38.49 -32.26
N VAL A 438 40.33 -38.67 -32.91
CA VAL A 438 40.86 -40.03 -33.21
C VAL A 438 41.08 -40.85 -31.94
N LEU A 439 41.52 -40.24 -30.84
CA LEU A 439 41.71 -40.91 -29.55
C LEU A 439 40.40 -41.24 -28.81
N LEU A 440 39.38 -40.39 -28.93
CA LEU A 440 38.12 -40.54 -28.17
C LEU A 440 37.02 -41.29 -28.95
N LEU A 441 37.04 -41.26 -30.29
CA LEU A 441 36.07 -41.93 -31.16
C LEU A 441 35.75 -43.39 -30.77
N PRO A 442 36.73 -44.28 -30.49
CA PRO A 442 36.40 -45.65 -30.09
C PRO A 442 35.59 -45.71 -28.77
N PHE A 443 35.86 -44.82 -27.82
CA PHE A 443 35.08 -44.76 -26.57
C PHE A 443 33.65 -44.25 -26.81
N PHE A 444 33.48 -43.22 -27.65
CA PHE A 444 32.15 -42.74 -28.07
C PHE A 444 31.34 -43.80 -28.81
N LEU A 445 31.98 -44.63 -29.64
CA LEU A 445 31.30 -45.71 -30.37
C LEU A 445 30.91 -46.89 -29.48
N ILE A 446 31.68 -47.21 -28.44
CA ILE A 446 31.39 -48.30 -27.51
C ILE A 446 30.38 -47.88 -26.43
N PHE A 447 30.42 -46.62 -25.98
CA PHE A 447 29.57 -46.12 -24.88
C PHE A 447 28.80 -44.82 -25.23
N PRO A 448 28.04 -44.77 -26.35
CA PRO A 448 27.43 -43.53 -26.84
C PRO A 448 26.49 -42.88 -25.81
N HIS A 449 25.61 -43.66 -25.19
CA HIS A 449 24.68 -43.17 -24.17
C HIS A 449 25.39 -42.55 -22.96
N TYR A 450 26.51 -43.13 -22.50
CA TYR A 450 27.25 -42.63 -21.33
C TYR A 450 27.75 -41.20 -21.54
N PHE A 451 28.41 -40.92 -22.68
CA PHE A 451 28.91 -39.57 -22.96
C PHE A 451 27.78 -38.57 -23.25
N ILE A 452 26.67 -39.03 -23.85
CA ILE A 452 25.46 -38.22 -24.05
C ILE A 452 24.87 -37.80 -22.69
N THR A 453 24.69 -38.75 -21.77
CA THR A 453 24.18 -38.46 -20.42
C THR A 453 25.12 -37.54 -19.63
N LEU A 454 26.45 -37.76 -19.67
CA LEU A 454 27.43 -36.85 -19.03
C LEU A 454 27.31 -35.40 -19.54
N PHE A 455 27.11 -35.21 -20.85
CA PHE A 455 26.97 -33.88 -21.43
C PHE A 455 25.64 -33.21 -21.03
N TYR A 456 24.52 -33.94 -21.09
CA TYR A 456 23.23 -33.40 -20.70
C TYR A 456 23.08 -33.17 -19.18
N THR A 457 23.74 -33.96 -18.32
CA THR A 457 23.85 -33.63 -16.88
C THR A 457 24.73 -32.40 -16.64
N SER A 458 25.81 -32.20 -17.42
CA SER A 458 26.60 -30.96 -17.34
C SER A 458 25.78 -29.72 -17.76
N LEU A 459 24.92 -29.86 -18.77
CA LEU A 459 23.97 -28.82 -19.17
C LEU A 459 22.90 -28.57 -18.09
N ALA A 460 22.38 -29.61 -17.43
CA ALA A 460 21.48 -29.47 -16.29
C ALA A 460 22.13 -28.73 -15.12
N HIS A 461 23.35 -29.13 -14.73
CA HIS A 461 24.13 -28.46 -13.69
C HIS A 461 24.34 -26.97 -14.02
N LEU A 462 24.67 -26.67 -15.28
CA LEU A 462 24.83 -25.28 -15.74
C LEU A 462 23.49 -24.52 -15.72
N ALA A 463 22.38 -25.12 -16.19
CA ALA A 463 21.05 -24.52 -16.18
C ALA A 463 20.61 -24.13 -14.76
N VAL A 464 20.69 -25.07 -13.81
CA VAL A 464 20.43 -24.84 -12.39
C VAL A 464 21.34 -23.74 -11.83
N LYS A 465 22.63 -23.73 -12.19
CA LYS A 465 23.58 -22.69 -11.76
C LYS A 465 23.25 -21.29 -12.32
N THR A 466 22.74 -21.21 -13.55
CA THR A 466 22.32 -19.95 -14.20
C THR A 466 20.91 -19.50 -13.83
N SER A 467 20.07 -20.39 -13.29
CA SER A 467 18.69 -20.10 -12.93
C SER A 467 18.57 -18.93 -11.95
N THR A 468 17.56 -18.08 -12.14
CA THR A 468 17.39 -16.91 -11.28
C THR A 468 16.86 -17.32 -9.92
N THR A 469 17.63 -17.08 -8.86
CA THR A 469 17.21 -17.35 -7.47
C THR A 469 16.04 -16.49 -6.97
N ARG A 470 15.43 -15.67 -7.83
CA ARG A 470 14.27 -14.80 -7.56
C ARG A 470 12.98 -15.56 -7.84
N PHE A 471 12.30 -15.95 -6.77
CA PHE A 471 10.91 -16.38 -6.80
C PHE A 471 9.96 -15.18 -6.94
N GLN A 472 8.82 -15.38 -7.59
CA GLN A 472 7.72 -14.41 -7.61
C GLN A 472 6.39 -15.14 -7.47
N CYS A 473 5.79 -15.03 -6.28
CA CYS A 473 4.54 -15.69 -5.93
C CYS A 473 3.41 -15.31 -6.90
N ARG A 474 2.74 -16.28 -7.53
CA ARG A 474 1.63 -16.02 -8.48
C ARG A 474 0.26 -15.85 -7.81
N ASN A 475 0.13 -16.16 -6.52
CA ASN A 475 -1.11 -15.91 -5.76
C ASN A 475 -1.48 -14.42 -5.80
N PRO A 476 -2.66 -14.03 -6.33
CA PRO A 476 -3.06 -12.62 -6.49
C PRO A 476 -3.14 -11.82 -5.19
N SER A 477 -3.36 -12.49 -4.05
CA SER A 477 -3.40 -11.85 -2.73
C SER A 477 -2.02 -11.60 -2.11
N CYS A 478 -0.96 -12.20 -2.67
CA CYS A 478 0.40 -12.06 -2.15
C CYS A 478 1.33 -11.29 -3.10
N LEU A 479 1.52 -11.79 -4.33
CA LEU A 479 2.42 -11.23 -5.37
C LEU A 479 3.86 -10.86 -4.92
N ARG A 480 4.31 -11.36 -3.76
CA ARG A 480 5.62 -11.03 -3.19
C ARG A 480 6.74 -11.77 -3.92
N LYS A 481 7.89 -11.09 -4.04
CA LYS A 481 9.13 -11.65 -4.53
C LYS A 481 9.98 -12.11 -3.35
N SER A 482 10.63 -13.27 -3.46
CA SER A 482 11.54 -13.81 -2.44
C SER A 482 12.74 -14.49 -3.08
N CYS A 483 13.77 -14.78 -2.29
CA CYS A 483 14.89 -15.60 -2.75
C CYS A 483 14.63 -17.08 -2.46
N LEU A 484 14.84 -17.95 -3.46
CA LEU A 484 14.76 -19.41 -3.30
C LEU A 484 15.78 -19.94 -2.28
N LYS A 485 17.00 -19.38 -2.27
CA LYS A 485 18.10 -19.86 -1.41
C LYS A 485 17.95 -19.48 0.07
N CYS A 486 17.58 -18.22 0.36
CA CYS A 486 17.52 -17.72 1.73
C CYS A 486 16.10 -17.45 2.26
N GLN A 487 15.07 -17.68 1.45
CA GLN A 487 13.63 -17.54 1.78
C GLN A 487 13.21 -16.14 2.31
N LYS A 488 14.05 -15.13 2.11
CA LYS A 488 13.79 -13.72 2.49
C LYS A 488 13.23 -12.91 1.32
N ALA A 489 12.74 -11.71 1.63
CA ALA A 489 12.17 -10.79 0.65
C ALA A 489 13.22 -10.40 -0.39
N TRP A 490 12.83 -10.40 -1.66
CA TRP A 490 13.73 -9.98 -2.74
C TRP A 490 13.80 -8.45 -2.81
N HIS A 491 15.01 -7.91 -2.82
CA HIS A 491 15.35 -6.53 -3.12
C HIS A 491 16.35 -6.52 -4.28
N ASP A 492 16.29 -5.54 -5.17
CA ASP A 492 17.21 -5.47 -6.31
C ASP A 492 18.30 -4.40 -6.03
N PRO A 493 19.61 -4.74 -6.02
CA PRO A 493 20.21 -6.08 -6.11
C PRO A 493 20.04 -6.89 -4.80
N HIS A 494 19.95 -8.22 -4.92
CA HIS A 494 19.79 -9.12 -3.76
C HIS A 494 21.11 -9.79 -3.38
N VAL A 495 21.42 -9.80 -2.08
CA VAL A 495 22.52 -10.59 -1.50
C VAL A 495 21.94 -11.49 -0.41
N CYS A 496 22.10 -12.81 -0.59
CA CYS A 496 21.65 -13.79 0.38
C CYS A 496 22.38 -13.58 1.72
N HIS A 497 21.63 -13.54 2.83
CA HIS A 497 22.17 -13.39 4.20
C HIS A 497 23.01 -12.13 4.47
N GLU A 498 22.81 -11.04 3.72
CA GLU A 498 23.48 -9.73 3.90
C GLU A 498 23.71 -9.27 5.37
N PRO A 499 22.73 -9.28 6.30
CA PRO A 499 22.99 -8.87 7.69
C PRO A 499 23.93 -9.81 8.45
N LEU A 500 23.94 -11.11 8.15
CA LEU A 500 24.87 -12.07 8.74
C LEU A 500 26.28 -11.84 8.18
N ILE A 501 26.39 -11.70 6.85
CA ILE A 501 27.60 -11.30 6.12
C ILE A 501 28.24 -10.05 6.74
N LEU A 502 27.46 -9.00 6.96
CA LEU A 502 27.94 -7.76 7.59
C LEU A 502 28.36 -7.96 9.05
N SER A 503 27.63 -8.77 9.83
CA SER A 503 27.99 -9.04 11.23
C SER A 503 29.27 -9.89 11.38
N LEU A 504 29.48 -10.88 10.52
CA LEU A 504 30.71 -11.67 10.49
C LEU A 504 31.89 -10.79 10.04
N ARG A 505 31.71 -10.04 8.93
CA ARG A 505 32.74 -9.14 8.43
C ARG A 505 33.16 -8.11 9.49
N THR A 506 32.21 -7.44 10.14
CA THR A 506 32.51 -6.43 11.16
C THR A 506 33.13 -7.00 12.42
N THR A 507 32.74 -8.20 12.87
CA THR A 507 33.38 -8.87 14.01
C THR A 507 34.81 -9.32 13.70
N VAL A 508 35.06 -9.87 12.51
CA VAL A 508 36.42 -10.22 12.05
C VAL A 508 37.29 -8.98 11.83
N GLU A 509 36.78 -7.93 11.19
CA GLU A 509 37.50 -6.65 11.04
C GLU A 509 37.81 -5.99 12.39
N ALA A 510 36.88 -6.06 13.36
CA ALA A 510 37.11 -5.57 14.72
C ALA A 510 38.16 -6.40 15.47
N ALA A 511 38.15 -7.74 15.35
CA ALA A 511 39.15 -8.61 15.97
C ALA A 511 40.55 -8.41 15.37
N ARG A 512 40.67 -8.42 14.03
CA ARG A 512 41.89 -8.04 13.29
C ARG A 512 42.42 -6.68 13.76
N THR A 513 41.52 -5.70 13.93
CA THR A 513 41.84 -4.36 14.43
C THR A 513 42.34 -4.35 15.89
N ALA A 514 41.72 -5.13 16.77
CA ALA A 514 42.06 -5.23 18.20
C ALA A 514 43.30 -6.10 18.49
N ALA A 515 43.78 -6.86 17.50
CA ALA A 515 45.02 -7.61 17.56
C ALA A 515 46.25 -6.69 17.56
N ILE A 516 46.29 -5.70 16.65
CA ILE A 516 47.38 -4.71 16.57
C ILE A 516 47.14 -3.54 17.54
N LYS A 517 45.96 -2.90 17.51
CA LYS A 517 45.74 -1.67 18.29
C LYS A 517 45.90 -1.90 19.79
N ARG A 518 46.42 -0.90 20.49
CA ARG A 518 46.47 -0.82 21.95
C ARG A 518 45.67 0.40 22.39
N THR A 519 44.78 0.19 23.34
CA THR A 519 43.81 1.19 23.82
C THR A 519 44.15 1.57 25.25
N CYS A 520 44.32 2.86 25.52
CA CYS A 520 44.62 3.35 26.86
C CYS A 520 43.41 3.18 27.81
N PRO A 521 43.49 2.37 28.88
CA PRO A 521 42.37 2.21 29.82
C PRO A 521 42.05 3.48 30.61
N ARG A 522 42.97 4.46 30.65
CA ARG A 522 42.79 5.74 31.35
C ARG A 522 42.01 6.79 30.54
N CYS A 523 42.01 6.71 29.21
CA CYS A 523 41.45 7.78 28.35
C CYS A 523 40.89 7.32 26.99
N GLY A 524 40.79 6.01 26.71
CA GLY A 524 40.23 5.45 25.46
C GLY A 524 41.08 5.64 24.21
N THR A 525 42.11 6.50 24.22
CA THR A 525 42.99 6.76 23.07
C THR A 525 43.64 5.46 22.60
N SER A 526 43.44 5.13 21.33
CA SER A 526 43.93 3.89 20.71
C SER A 526 45.01 4.19 19.68
N PHE A 527 46.07 3.39 19.67
CA PHE A 527 47.27 3.63 18.86
C PHE A 527 47.95 2.31 18.44
N VAL A 528 48.84 2.40 17.44
CA VAL A 528 49.61 1.29 16.85
C VAL A 528 51.10 1.60 16.99
N LYS A 529 51.93 0.58 17.16
CA LYS A 529 53.38 0.72 17.26
C LYS A 529 54.01 0.53 15.86
N THR A 530 54.52 1.60 15.25
CA THR A 530 55.20 1.50 13.95
C THR A 530 56.70 1.16 14.06
N SER A 531 57.34 1.49 15.19
CA SER A 531 58.75 1.19 15.47
C SER A 531 59.07 1.35 16.97
N GLY A 532 60.34 1.15 17.36
CA GLY A 532 60.83 1.43 18.71
C GLY A 532 60.59 0.33 19.75
N CYS A 533 60.64 0.70 21.03
CA CYS A 533 60.57 -0.25 22.15
C CYS A 533 59.12 -0.61 22.57
N ASN A 534 58.94 -1.71 23.29
CA ASN A 534 57.64 -2.22 23.74
C ASN A 534 57.07 -1.49 24.98
N LYS A 535 57.74 -0.45 25.50
CA LYS A 535 57.21 0.43 26.55
C LYS A 535 56.49 1.64 25.93
N LEU A 536 55.16 1.57 25.92
CA LEU A 536 54.29 2.63 25.42
C LEU A 536 53.99 3.65 26.52
N THR A 537 53.84 4.92 26.15
CA THR A 537 53.29 5.97 27.04
C THR A 537 52.26 6.77 26.26
N CYS A 538 51.05 6.86 26.79
CA CYS A 538 49.94 7.62 26.22
C CYS A 538 50.04 9.11 26.62
N VAL A 539 49.42 10.00 25.83
CA VAL A 539 49.38 11.45 26.08
C VAL A 539 48.81 11.85 27.45
N CYS A 540 47.99 11.00 28.07
CA CYS A 540 47.47 11.17 29.44
C CYS A 540 48.44 10.71 30.56
N GLY A 541 49.71 10.41 30.22
CA GLY A 541 50.75 9.96 31.15
C GLY A 541 50.66 8.49 31.58
N TYR A 542 49.68 7.72 31.10
CA TYR A 542 49.59 6.28 31.37
C TYR A 542 50.59 5.48 30.52
N SER A 543 51.38 4.58 31.12
CA SER A 543 52.32 3.72 30.39
C SER A 543 51.91 2.24 30.43
N MET A 544 52.08 1.52 29.33
CA MET A 544 51.75 0.09 29.22
C MET A 544 52.80 -0.69 28.41
N CYS A 545 52.84 -2.00 28.60
CA CYS A 545 53.61 -2.90 27.73
C CYS A 545 52.82 -3.25 26.46
N TYR A 546 53.46 -3.16 25.29
CA TYR A 546 52.87 -3.52 23.98
C TYR A 546 52.48 -5.00 23.90
N LEU A 547 53.25 -5.87 24.54
CA LEU A 547 53.05 -7.32 24.50
C LEU A 547 51.90 -7.72 25.44
N CYS A 548 52.09 -7.57 26.77
CA CYS A 548 51.16 -8.09 27.77
C CYS A 548 50.02 -7.15 28.18
N ARG A 549 49.94 -5.93 27.61
CA ARG A 549 48.93 -4.88 27.89
C ARG A 549 48.88 -4.36 29.35
N LYS A 550 49.66 -4.90 30.28
CA LYS A 550 49.73 -4.47 31.70
C LYS A 550 50.21 -3.02 31.85
N ASN A 551 49.78 -2.38 32.94
CA ASN A 551 50.31 -1.09 33.41
C ASN A 551 51.79 -1.22 33.74
N ILE A 552 52.61 -0.26 33.31
CA ILE A 552 54.02 -0.10 33.68
C ILE A 552 54.36 1.38 33.98
N GLY A 553 53.35 2.21 34.21
CA GLY A 553 53.49 3.63 34.56
C GLY A 553 53.98 3.85 35.99
N LYS A 554 54.03 5.12 36.41
CA LYS A 554 54.22 5.44 37.83
C LYS A 554 52.95 5.03 38.60
N ALA A 555 53.10 4.46 39.78
CA ALA A 555 51.98 4.12 40.65
C ALA A 555 51.14 5.37 40.97
N GLY A 556 49.82 5.19 41.07
CA GLY A 556 48.92 6.21 41.62
C GLY A 556 48.99 6.23 43.16
N ALA A 557 48.08 6.98 43.79
CA ALA A 557 47.99 7.02 45.25
C ALA A 557 47.63 5.66 45.89
N ASN A 558 47.07 4.73 45.10
CA ASN A 558 46.87 3.34 45.50
C ASN A 558 48.06 2.50 44.97
N ASN A 559 48.75 1.83 45.89
CA ASN A 559 50.18 1.53 45.75
C ASN A 559 50.49 0.13 45.18
N GLU A 560 50.29 -0.06 43.86
CA GLU A 560 50.69 -1.29 43.15
C GLU A 560 51.45 -1.02 41.84
N GLY A 561 52.48 -1.83 41.57
CA GLY A 561 52.86 -2.25 40.22
C GLY A 561 53.65 -1.28 39.32
N GLY A 562 54.32 -0.25 39.85
CA GLY A 562 55.06 0.74 39.06
C GLY A 562 56.39 0.27 38.43
N GLU A 563 56.40 -0.83 37.68
CA GLU A 563 57.63 -1.52 37.22
C GLU A 563 58.51 -0.72 36.24
N GLY A 564 57.92 0.15 35.39
CA GLY A 564 58.67 0.94 34.43
C GLY A 564 59.41 0.09 33.39
N TYR A 565 60.75 0.17 33.37
CA TYR A 565 61.59 -0.70 32.54
C TYR A 565 61.89 -2.06 33.19
N ARG A 566 61.73 -2.21 34.52
CA ARG A 566 62.00 -3.48 35.24
C ARG A 566 61.01 -4.60 34.90
N HIS A 567 59.90 -4.24 34.23
CA HIS A 567 58.95 -5.14 33.60
C HIS A 567 59.58 -6.03 32.50
N PHE A 568 60.67 -5.55 31.90
CA PHE A 568 61.31 -6.21 30.78
C PHE A 568 62.49 -7.09 31.22
N CYS A 569 62.78 -8.12 30.42
CA CYS A 569 63.85 -9.07 30.64
C CYS A 569 65.20 -8.46 30.25
N GLU A 570 66.13 -8.41 31.20
CA GLU A 570 67.49 -7.88 31.01
C GLU A 570 68.50 -8.99 30.62
N HIS A 571 68.12 -10.27 30.68
CA HIS A 571 68.99 -11.39 30.31
C HIS A 571 69.35 -11.38 28.80
N PHE A 572 70.62 -11.62 28.52
CA PHE A 572 71.17 -11.71 27.17
C PHE A 572 70.59 -12.92 26.41
N ARG A 573 70.46 -12.78 25.09
CA ARG A 573 69.90 -13.83 24.22
C ARG A 573 70.81 -14.07 23.01
N PRO A 574 71.32 -15.30 22.80
CA PRO A 574 72.15 -15.64 21.63
C PRO A 574 71.43 -15.47 20.29
N ILE A 575 70.09 -15.56 20.29
CA ILE A 575 69.24 -15.34 19.11
C ILE A 575 68.24 -14.23 19.44
N PRO A 576 68.22 -13.10 18.70
CA PRO A 576 67.30 -12.01 18.98
C PRO A 576 65.83 -12.43 18.77
N GLY A 577 64.93 -11.92 19.61
CA GLY A 577 63.49 -12.19 19.53
C GLY A 577 63.00 -13.51 20.12
N GLN A 578 63.90 -14.39 20.59
CA GLN A 578 63.52 -15.60 21.34
C GLN A 578 62.94 -15.26 22.73
N LYS A 579 62.10 -16.16 23.27
CA LYS A 579 61.66 -16.08 24.66
C LYS A 579 62.85 -16.30 25.61
N CYS A 580 62.83 -15.64 26.76
CA CYS A 580 63.73 -15.95 27.85
C CYS A 580 63.33 -17.30 28.48
N GLN A 581 64.31 -18.11 28.90
CA GLN A 581 64.10 -19.37 29.63
C GLN A 581 64.35 -19.22 31.15
N GLU A 582 64.82 -18.04 31.58
CA GLU A 582 65.23 -17.73 32.95
C GLU A 582 64.22 -16.83 33.69
N CYS A 583 63.29 -16.18 32.98
CA CYS A 583 62.18 -15.43 33.60
C CYS A 583 61.02 -15.14 32.62
N ASP A 584 59.81 -14.94 33.17
CA ASP A 584 58.59 -14.62 32.42
C ASP A 584 58.45 -13.12 32.02
N LYS A 585 59.53 -12.34 32.13
CA LYS A 585 59.50 -10.91 31.83
C LYS A 585 59.38 -10.63 30.33
N CYS A 586 58.69 -9.55 29.97
CA CYS A 586 58.49 -9.16 28.58
C CYS A 586 59.81 -8.76 27.89
N ASP A 587 59.88 -8.88 26.57
CA ASP A 587 61.02 -8.39 25.80
C ASP A 587 60.79 -6.92 25.38
N LEU A 588 61.80 -6.07 25.54
CA LEU A 588 61.72 -4.64 25.24
C LEU A 588 61.81 -4.32 23.74
N TYR A 589 62.45 -5.17 22.94
CA TYR A 589 62.77 -4.93 21.54
C TYR A 589 62.25 -5.99 20.56
N ARG A 590 61.81 -7.16 21.04
CA ARG A 590 61.11 -8.17 20.22
C ARG A 590 59.95 -7.53 19.46
N ALA A 591 60.07 -7.54 18.13
CA ALA A 591 58.93 -7.47 17.25
C ALA A 591 58.19 -8.81 17.32
N GLU A 592 56.87 -8.76 17.32
CA GLU A 592 56.03 -9.92 17.03
C GLU A 592 55.56 -9.79 15.58
N ASP A 593 55.29 -10.93 14.93
CA ASP A 593 54.76 -10.95 13.58
C ASP A 593 53.30 -10.46 13.62
N GLU A 594 53.10 -9.19 13.22
CA GLU A 594 51.80 -8.54 13.31
C GLU A 594 50.80 -9.11 12.30
N ASP A 595 51.26 -9.57 11.14
CA ASP A 595 50.43 -10.22 10.12
C ASP A 595 49.92 -11.59 10.60
N LEU A 596 50.79 -12.42 11.20
CA LEU A 596 50.37 -13.68 11.81
C LEU A 596 49.43 -13.46 13.01
N MET A 597 49.59 -12.39 13.78
CA MET A 597 48.64 -12.03 14.84
C MET A 597 47.29 -11.59 14.29
N VAL A 598 47.26 -10.73 13.25
CA VAL A 598 46.03 -10.29 12.58
C VAL A 598 45.28 -11.48 11.98
N ARG A 599 45.99 -12.37 11.28
CA ARG A 599 45.39 -13.57 10.68
C ARG A 599 44.76 -14.46 11.73
N ARG A 600 45.52 -14.87 12.75
CA ARG A 600 45.04 -15.76 13.81
C ARG A 600 43.88 -15.15 14.60
N ALA A 601 43.89 -13.83 14.85
CA ALA A 601 42.80 -13.14 15.51
C ALA A 601 41.52 -13.07 14.64
N GLY A 602 41.67 -12.97 13.31
CA GLY A 602 40.54 -13.04 12.38
C GLY A 602 39.97 -14.45 12.25
N GLU A 603 40.84 -15.45 12.10
CA GLU A 603 40.50 -16.88 12.00
C GLU A 603 39.76 -17.36 13.28
N GLU A 604 40.23 -16.97 14.47
CA GLU A 604 39.58 -17.28 15.75
C GLU A 604 38.25 -16.54 15.94
N ALA A 605 38.16 -15.27 15.54
CA ALA A 605 36.91 -14.51 15.61
C ALA A 605 35.83 -15.07 14.68
N GLU A 606 36.21 -15.51 13.47
CA GLU A 606 35.32 -16.22 12.56
C GLU A 606 34.84 -17.55 13.15
N ARG A 607 35.74 -18.34 13.75
CA ARG A 607 35.39 -19.60 14.42
C ARG A 607 34.36 -19.39 15.53
N VAL A 608 34.64 -18.47 16.45
CA VAL A 608 33.75 -18.15 17.58
C VAL A 608 32.42 -17.54 17.11
N TRP A 609 32.41 -16.73 16.04
CA TRP A 609 31.17 -16.24 15.43
C TRP A 609 30.34 -17.38 14.83
N ARG A 610 30.96 -18.30 14.07
CA ARG A 610 30.26 -19.45 13.46
C ARG A 610 29.70 -20.41 14.51
N GLU A 611 30.42 -20.63 15.61
CA GLU A 611 29.93 -21.40 16.77
C GLU A 611 28.74 -20.71 17.46
N LYS A 612 28.82 -19.38 17.69
CA LYS A 612 27.77 -18.61 18.36
C LYS A 612 26.46 -18.51 17.56
N GLU A 613 26.55 -18.30 16.24
CA GLU A 613 25.37 -18.16 15.37
C GLU A 613 24.88 -19.51 14.80
N GLY A 614 25.48 -20.64 15.22
CA GLY A 614 25.11 -21.99 14.76
C GLY A 614 25.50 -22.32 13.30
N MET A 615 26.31 -21.46 12.66
CA MET A 615 26.68 -21.55 11.23
C MET A 615 27.92 -22.42 10.98
N VAL A 616 28.09 -23.49 11.75
CA VAL A 616 29.25 -24.40 11.65
C VAL A 616 29.10 -25.30 10.43
N GLY A 617 29.95 -25.09 9.41
CA GLY A 617 29.98 -25.91 8.18
C GLY A 617 29.12 -25.39 7.02
N VAL A 618 28.44 -24.25 7.17
CA VAL A 618 27.67 -23.60 6.10
C VAL A 618 28.63 -22.97 5.09
N LYS A 619 28.62 -23.48 3.84
CA LYS A 619 29.41 -22.97 2.71
C LYS A 619 28.71 -21.79 2.02
N GLY A 620 29.49 -20.91 1.41
CA GLY A 620 29.01 -19.70 0.71
C GLY A 620 29.00 -18.45 1.59
N LEU A 621 29.74 -18.46 2.71
CA LEU A 621 29.92 -17.31 3.61
C LEU A 621 31.39 -16.85 3.64
N GLU A 622 32.31 -17.67 3.14
CA GLU A 622 33.77 -17.45 3.11
C GLU A 622 34.13 -16.17 2.31
N ASP A 623 33.46 -15.93 1.18
CA ASP A 623 33.67 -14.76 0.32
C ASP A 623 33.43 -13.42 1.06
N ALA A 624 32.60 -13.41 2.10
CA ALA A 624 32.26 -12.20 2.87
C ALA A 624 33.42 -11.65 3.73
N VAL A 625 34.35 -12.52 4.12
CA VAL A 625 35.46 -12.22 5.05
C VAL A 625 36.73 -11.78 4.31
N GLY A 626 36.71 -11.91 2.97
CA GLY A 626 37.88 -11.93 2.10
C GLY A 626 38.58 -13.28 2.21
N ASN A 627 38.80 -13.97 1.09
CA ASN A 627 39.31 -15.35 1.03
C ASN A 627 40.66 -15.53 1.75
N VAL A 628 40.62 -15.93 3.03
CA VAL A 628 41.79 -16.40 3.80
C VAL A 628 42.12 -17.85 3.44
N ALA A 629 41.08 -18.66 3.14
CA ALA A 629 41.24 -19.85 2.32
C ALA A 629 41.32 -19.42 0.85
N GLY A 630 42.48 -19.56 0.22
CA GLY A 630 42.65 -19.23 -1.20
C GLY A 630 41.71 -20.07 -2.09
N GLU A 631 41.22 -19.45 -3.18
CA GLU A 631 40.20 -20.00 -4.07
C GLU A 631 40.40 -21.50 -4.36
N ASP A 632 39.33 -22.29 -4.20
CA ASP A 632 39.36 -23.75 -4.33
C ASP A 632 39.34 -24.18 -5.81
N THR A 633 40.38 -23.74 -6.52
CA THR A 633 40.58 -23.84 -7.96
C THR A 633 40.65 -25.30 -8.43
N VAL A 634 40.18 -25.55 -9.66
CA VAL A 634 40.22 -26.88 -10.28
C VAL A 634 41.65 -27.43 -10.34
N TRP A 635 42.66 -26.57 -10.53
CA TRP A 635 44.08 -26.94 -10.51
C TRP A 635 44.53 -27.51 -9.15
N LYS A 636 44.05 -26.93 -8.04
CA LYS A 636 44.31 -27.43 -6.68
C LYS A 636 43.65 -28.79 -6.47
N ARG A 637 42.38 -28.95 -6.86
CA ARG A 637 41.67 -30.25 -6.80
C ARG A 637 42.32 -31.32 -7.67
N PHE A 638 42.87 -30.95 -8.82
CA PHE A 638 43.61 -31.84 -9.70
C PHE A 638 44.92 -32.33 -9.04
N ASN A 639 45.72 -31.43 -8.48
CA ASN A 639 46.93 -31.77 -7.72
C ASN A 639 46.64 -32.62 -6.45
N GLU A 640 45.49 -32.42 -5.82
CA GLU A 640 45.04 -33.20 -4.66
C GLU A 640 44.39 -34.55 -5.04
N GLY A 641 44.31 -34.90 -6.32
CA GLY A 641 43.68 -36.14 -6.81
C GLY A 641 42.15 -36.16 -6.70
N ARG A 642 41.50 -35.03 -6.42
CA ARG A 642 40.06 -34.88 -6.14
C ARG A 642 39.28 -34.46 -7.39
N TRP A 643 39.50 -35.14 -8.52
CA TRP A 643 38.84 -34.87 -9.80
C TRP A 643 37.93 -36.03 -10.24
N THR A 644 36.88 -35.72 -11.00
CA THR A 644 35.96 -36.68 -11.62
C THR A 644 35.71 -36.29 -13.07
N VAL A 645 35.33 -37.24 -13.93
CA VAL A 645 35.04 -36.97 -15.35
C VAL A 645 33.92 -35.93 -15.49
N GLN A 646 32.85 -36.06 -14.70
CA GLN A 646 31.76 -35.07 -14.63
C GLN A 646 32.28 -33.69 -14.21
N GLY A 647 33.09 -33.59 -13.14
CA GLY A 647 33.58 -32.29 -12.65
C GLY A 647 34.53 -31.57 -13.61
N VAL A 648 35.23 -32.31 -14.49
CA VAL A 648 35.99 -31.72 -15.60
C VAL A 648 35.04 -31.25 -16.71
N LEU A 649 34.03 -32.04 -17.06
CA LEU A 649 33.07 -31.69 -18.12
C LEU A 649 32.20 -30.48 -17.72
N ASP A 650 31.69 -30.43 -16.49
CA ASP A 650 30.98 -29.29 -15.91
C ASP A 650 31.80 -27.99 -16.04
N TRP A 651 33.11 -28.03 -15.76
CA TRP A 651 34.01 -26.88 -15.86
C TRP A 651 34.27 -26.44 -17.31
N VAL A 652 34.35 -27.38 -18.25
CA VAL A 652 34.45 -27.09 -19.69
C VAL A 652 33.14 -26.45 -20.18
N VAL A 653 32.00 -27.05 -19.84
CA VAL A 653 30.66 -26.60 -20.25
C VAL A 653 30.37 -25.19 -19.69
N GLU A 654 30.65 -24.92 -18.42
CA GLU A 654 30.50 -23.57 -17.83
C GLU A 654 31.31 -22.47 -18.54
N ARG A 655 32.48 -22.83 -19.10
CA ARG A 655 33.34 -21.88 -19.84
C ARG A 655 32.97 -21.76 -21.31
N ALA A 656 32.68 -22.87 -21.97
CA ALA A 656 32.51 -22.96 -23.42
C ALA A 656 31.05 -22.80 -23.89
N VAL A 657 30.06 -23.01 -23.02
CA VAL A 657 28.63 -22.99 -23.37
C VAL A 657 27.91 -21.83 -22.66
N VAL A 658 26.90 -21.28 -23.32
CA VAL A 658 25.87 -20.44 -22.72
C VAL A 658 24.55 -21.19 -22.84
N VAL A 659 23.91 -21.43 -21.70
CA VAL A 659 22.55 -21.97 -21.59
C VAL A 659 21.55 -20.82 -21.51
N ALA A 660 20.45 -20.94 -22.24
CA ALA A 660 19.26 -20.14 -22.07
C ALA A 660 18.10 -21.06 -21.64
N VAL A 661 17.49 -20.69 -20.52
CA VAL A 661 16.26 -21.27 -19.97
C VAL A 661 15.15 -20.26 -20.24
N GLU A 662 14.00 -20.73 -20.73
CA GLU A 662 12.79 -19.92 -20.97
C GLU A 662 11.94 -19.75 -19.69
#